data_AF-A0A318Z0D8-F1
#
_entry.id   AF-A0A318Z0D8-F1
#
_cell.length_a   1.000
_cell.length_b   1.000
_cell.length_c   1.000
_cell.angle_alpha   90.00
_cell.angle_beta   90.00
_cell.angle_gamma   90.00
#
_symmetry.space_group_name_H-M   'P 1'
#
loop_
_entity.id
_entity.type
_entity.pdbx_description
1 polymer ?
#
loop_
_entity_poly.entity_id
_entity_poly.type
_entity_poly.pdbx_seq_one_letter_code
_entity_poly.pdbx_strand_id
1 'polypeptide(L)'
;MCLWHDIKNGGNYSYNRYHPITFLAASTKLIASSQAGVFLPQQFRVFHKGGQLFRDLAVRTQHGKPSCAIVFGSSTAGGAYHPALSDYTIFVENQGQAFLAGPPLVKMATGEIIEAEALGGARVHATTTGLADQIATDELEAIRKAREWVATLHIPSPKGVIDTIEPLPPRYPVDDLLSLVNPDIRKPFDMREVLLRLTDDSRLNHPLLFLHNVTGFMVGAKAEHAGIIRTGAQLVAAVSTSTVPHISIILGASYGAGNYAMCGRAYGPRFLFTWPSGRCSVMGPEQLAGVMESVQRSSAASTGKVLEPEELRARVERFRAGVQADADCYATSGALVDDGVIDPRDTRDVVGMCLEVKSLSFTRLVSFAVYSKMIVSQSPFAQHASPSRPPLYVASPPVDPTTGRPIIQRLLIANRGEIAVRIIQTCRKLNISTVAVYVTEDSTSRHIREADTAICLGSLNSSTDESPGPQEPSNNTPSNPFLNIPLLIRTALATQSDAIHPGYGYLSENAAFATAVRDAGLIFLGPSTTALTSLGDKRAAKSYLRTHAPSVPLIPGFVGTSQTPADLISAATEIGFPVIVKASAGGGGKGMRIVQEPSQFESELRRAQSEAERAFGQSDCILEKYIAAAKHVEIQIFGDQDGTVIAFGERDCSVQRRHQKVVEETPCGFLTDEMRREMCDTAVRIGTLIEYAGAGTVEFVVDVQTRRFYFLEVNARLQVEHPITEEVMGWDLVALQVYVAAGGKLKDLPGLEGGKLTTPAQGHAIECRLCAEDPKNNFFPEHGRIQLWRPADGVLGPGRDVRYETAIQTGAEVSIYFDSMIAKIVVWAPTRALAIEKMSRVLAQTGCVGVKTNQLFLQRCLLSPEFRKPTYTTAFIAANLEQLLQFPEVPLQECLPFIPSLVIRSLAASANTRARPFQHIRRQFRNQHCDPVNIHCDVITTITGPQAETSSICVWDPPAAGQSPSLQHARLVPTPAQKGSSSATAQYNTLSNTLRNGSTKAVPSKAISVDSWRPIENSSDPSSPSTTFTIEVSIDGRRIVAHVAVPSPGTATGMVDRSQRIYCHFPSLGTYMEFQRDSLLSFAESQRRDATAEEAGKRTVTAPMPYPVKAGQVVMVIESMKMELSISVAVDGAFQTEWRKGDAVEEGKVLCSVV
;
A
#
# COMPACT_ATOMS: atom_id res chain seq x y z
N MET A 1 4.36 52.78 20.58
CA MET A 1 3.69 53.66 19.60
C MET A 1 3.45 55.04 20.22
N CYS A 2 4.52 55.74 20.64
CA CYS A 2 4.45 57.14 21.09
C CYS A 2 4.74 58.14 19.94
N LEU A 3 4.84 57.65 18.69
CA LEU A 3 5.42 58.40 17.55
C LEU A 3 4.39 58.99 16.57
N TRP A 4 3.08 58.75 16.76
CA TRP A 4 2.06 59.28 15.83
C TRP A 4 1.64 60.72 16.15
N HIS A 5 2.02 61.24 17.32
CA HIS A 5 1.73 62.64 17.69
C HIS A 5 2.69 63.64 17.02
N ASP A 6 3.92 63.23 16.67
CA ASP A 6 4.95 64.12 16.11
C ASP A 6 4.87 64.33 14.59
N ILE A 7 4.18 63.45 13.86
CA ILE A 7 4.08 63.54 12.38
C ILE A 7 3.18 64.72 11.95
N LYS A 8 2.23 65.16 12.78
CA LYS A 8 1.44 66.38 12.54
C LYS A 8 2.22 67.67 12.85
N ASN A 9 3.32 67.60 13.61
CA ASN A 9 4.00 68.78 14.17
C ASN A 9 5.36 69.12 13.53
N GLY A 10 5.68 68.57 12.35
CA GLY A 10 6.79 69.08 11.55
C GLY A 10 8.21 68.72 12.04
N GLY A 11 8.40 67.54 12.66
CA GLY A 11 9.73 67.06 13.06
C GLY A 11 10.61 66.68 11.85
N ASN A 12 11.80 67.31 11.76
CA ASN A 12 12.82 67.08 10.73
C ASN A 12 13.35 65.63 10.74
N TYR A 13 12.90 64.82 9.78
CA TYR A 13 13.63 63.62 9.31
C TYR A 13 13.90 63.76 7.81
N SER A 14 15.15 63.54 7.40
CA SER A 14 15.63 63.73 6.04
C SER A 14 14.94 62.80 5.04
N TYR A 15 13.87 63.28 4.42
CA TYR A 15 13.14 62.59 3.36
C TYR A 15 13.81 62.78 2.00
N ASN A 16 13.95 61.68 1.28
CA ASN A 16 14.10 61.71 -0.17
C ASN A 16 12.80 62.31 -0.74
N ARG A 17 12.81 63.57 -1.18
CA ARG A 17 11.63 64.39 -1.59
C ARG A 17 10.75 63.81 -2.71
N TYR A 18 11.05 62.60 -3.19
CA TYR A 18 10.43 61.97 -4.35
C TYR A 18 9.56 60.74 -4.02
N HIS A 19 9.46 60.35 -2.74
CA HIS A 19 8.60 59.27 -2.24
C HIS A 19 7.74 59.76 -1.07
N PRO A 20 6.40 59.92 -1.22
CA PRO A 20 5.49 59.93 -0.08
C PRO A 20 5.21 58.48 0.32
N ILE A 21 6.23 57.75 0.76
CA ILE A 21 6.09 56.42 1.38
C ILE A 21 6.65 56.55 2.79
N THR A 22 5.78 56.60 3.79
CA THR A 22 6.19 56.60 5.19
C THR A 22 6.52 55.16 5.61
N PHE A 23 7.81 54.87 5.80
CA PHE A 23 8.29 53.61 6.38
C PHE A 23 8.53 53.77 7.88
N LEU A 24 7.97 52.87 8.69
CA LEU A 24 8.46 52.58 10.04
C LEU A 24 9.22 51.25 9.97
N ALA A 25 10.54 51.32 9.81
CA ALA A 25 11.43 50.16 9.81
C ALA A 25 12.50 50.31 10.89
N ALA A 26 12.27 49.66 12.04
CA ALA A 26 13.32 49.20 12.94
C ALA A 26 12.74 48.16 13.91
N SER A 27 13.21 46.91 13.83
CA SER A 27 13.09 45.86 14.87
C SER A 27 11.72 45.29 15.29
N THR A 28 10.58 45.77 14.79
CA THR A 28 9.24 45.31 15.25
C THR A 28 8.50 44.38 14.27
N LYS A 29 7.69 43.48 14.83
CA LYS A 29 6.95 42.37 14.17
C LYS A 29 5.72 42.81 13.36
N LEU A 30 5.63 44.07 12.92
CA LEU A 30 4.50 44.63 12.18
C LEU A 30 4.99 45.68 11.17
N ILE A 31 4.37 45.75 9.99
CA ILE A 31 4.55 46.83 9.01
C ILE A 31 3.20 47.50 8.80
N ALA A 32 3.14 48.84 8.82
CA ALA A 32 1.98 49.62 8.39
C ALA A 32 2.46 50.60 7.32
N SER A 33 1.80 50.61 6.17
CA SER A 33 2.17 51.44 5.01
C SER A 33 1.00 52.34 4.61
N SER A 34 1.26 53.63 4.41
CA SER A 34 0.37 54.55 3.70
C SER A 34 1.05 54.94 2.38
N GLN A 35 0.33 54.89 1.25
CA GLN A 35 0.89 55.13 -0.07
C GLN A 35 -0.01 56.03 -0.92
N ALA A 36 0.63 56.87 -1.74
CA ALA A 36 0.01 57.67 -2.79
C ALA A 36 0.80 57.51 -4.10
N GLY A 37 0.54 56.44 -4.86
CA GLY A 37 1.00 56.24 -6.24
C GLY A 37 2.51 56.38 -6.53
N VAL A 38 2.88 56.38 -7.81
CA VAL A 38 4.24 56.66 -8.30
C VAL A 38 4.25 58.02 -9.02
N PHE A 39 5.27 58.84 -8.79
CA PHE A 39 5.45 60.09 -9.53
C PHE A 39 5.88 59.80 -10.99
N LEU A 40 4.89 59.74 -11.88
CA LEU A 40 5.03 59.33 -13.29
C LEU A 40 6.14 60.06 -14.09
N PRO A 41 6.41 61.37 -13.88
CA PRO A 41 7.50 62.05 -14.58
C PRO A 41 8.90 61.53 -14.24
N GLN A 42 9.08 60.77 -13.15
CA GLN A 42 10.36 60.14 -12.78
C GLN A 42 10.29 58.61 -12.74
N GLN A 43 9.32 58.01 -13.43
CA GLN A 43 9.02 56.58 -13.36
C GLN A 43 10.24 55.67 -13.50
N PHE A 44 11.20 56.01 -14.36
CA PHE A 44 12.41 55.24 -14.62
C PHE A 44 13.30 55.08 -13.37
N ARG A 45 13.37 56.09 -12.51
CA ARG A 45 14.24 56.11 -11.32
C ARG A 45 13.65 55.37 -10.11
N VAL A 46 12.33 55.16 -10.10
CA VAL A 46 11.59 54.68 -8.92
C VAL A 46 10.96 53.30 -9.12
N PHE A 47 10.79 52.86 -10.36
CA PHE A 47 10.13 51.60 -10.74
C PHE A 47 10.71 50.36 -10.03
N HIS A 48 12.02 50.15 -10.13
CA HIS A 48 12.70 48.97 -9.56
C HIS A 48 12.64 48.93 -8.03
N LYS A 49 12.74 50.09 -7.36
CA LYS A 49 12.65 50.19 -5.90
C LYS A 49 11.25 49.86 -5.39
N GLY A 50 10.20 50.20 -6.15
CA GLY A 50 8.83 49.80 -5.85
C GLY A 50 8.63 48.28 -5.89
N GLY A 51 9.20 47.60 -6.90
CA GLY A 51 9.13 46.15 -7.04
C GLY A 51 9.84 45.37 -5.92
N GLN A 52 10.98 45.87 -5.42
CA GLN A 52 11.74 45.24 -4.32
C GLN A 52 10.89 45.09 -3.05
N LEU A 53 9.98 46.03 -2.81
CA LEU A 53 9.08 46.05 -1.67
C LEU A 53 8.10 44.86 -1.68
N PHE A 54 7.61 44.48 -2.86
CA PHE A 54 6.72 43.33 -3.03
C PHE A 54 7.45 42.00 -2.81
N ARG A 55 8.67 41.88 -3.36
CA ARG A 55 9.55 40.73 -3.12
C ARG A 55 9.84 40.55 -1.64
N ASP A 56 10.25 41.61 -0.97
CA ASP A 56 10.63 41.56 0.45
C ASP A 56 9.44 41.17 1.35
N LEU A 57 8.22 41.60 1.01
CA LEU A 57 7.00 41.17 1.70
C LEU A 57 6.74 39.68 1.50
N ALA A 58 6.84 39.16 0.27
CA ALA A 58 6.66 37.75 -0.04
C ALA A 58 7.73 36.84 0.62
N VAL A 59 9.00 37.25 0.59
CA VAL A 59 10.11 36.54 1.25
C VAL A 59 9.95 36.53 2.77
N ARG A 60 9.46 37.62 3.37
CA ARG A 60 9.14 37.65 4.81
C ARG A 60 8.05 36.66 5.17
N THR A 61 6.97 36.61 4.40
CA THR A 61 5.89 35.62 4.58
C THR A 61 6.41 34.18 4.41
N GLN A 62 7.30 33.92 3.43
CA GLN A 62 7.99 32.63 3.29
C GLN A 62 8.77 32.22 4.54
N HIS A 63 9.38 33.18 5.23
CA HIS A 63 10.07 32.95 6.50
C HIS A 63 9.15 32.92 7.73
N GLY A 64 7.84 32.78 7.55
CA GLY A 64 6.88 32.68 8.64
C GLY A 64 6.70 33.99 9.42
N LYS A 65 7.08 35.14 8.84
CA LYS A 65 6.88 36.45 9.46
C LYS A 65 5.54 37.03 8.98
N PRO A 66 4.52 37.10 9.85
CA PRO A 66 3.19 37.56 9.46
C PRO A 66 3.18 39.06 9.13
N SER A 67 2.29 39.46 8.21
CA SER A 67 2.15 40.84 7.71
C SER A 67 0.68 41.31 7.69
N CYS A 68 0.43 42.57 8.07
CA CYS A 68 -0.91 43.19 8.03
C CYS A 68 -0.84 44.46 7.17
N ALA A 69 -1.76 44.62 6.21
CA ALA A 69 -1.94 45.89 5.50
C ALA A 69 -3.20 46.60 6.00
N ILE A 70 -3.08 47.91 6.20
CA ILE A 70 -4.22 48.79 6.48
C ILE A 70 -4.31 49.80 5.34
N VAL A 71 -5.46 49.87 4.68
CA VAL A 71 -5.71 50.73 3.52
C VAL A 71 -6.59 51.90 3.96
N PHE A 72 -5.93 53.01 4.32
CA PHE A 72 -6.58 54.26 4.74
C PHE A 72 -7.09 55.11 3.56
N GLY A 73 -6.53 54.93 2.37
CA GLY A 73 -6.83 55.75 1.18
C GLY A 73 -6.62 55.00 -0.12
N SER A 74 -6.36 55.72 -1.22
CA SER A 74 -6.22 55.12 -2.55
C SER A 74 -4.87 54.40 -2.75
N SER A 75 -4.94 53.10 -3.07
CA SER A 75 -3.80 52.21 -3.31
C SER A 75 -3.78 51.76 -4.77
N THR A 76 -3.01 52.47 -5.59
CA THR A 76 -3.11 52.37 -7.05
C THR A 76 -1.89 51.72 -7.70
N ALA A 77 -2.10 51.02 -8.81
CA ALA A 77 -1.07 50.31 -9.58
C ALA A 77 -0.25 49.34 -8.71
N GLY A 78 1.05 49.59 -8.52
CA GLY A 78 1.90 48.76 -7.66
C GLY A 78 1.39 48.67 -6.22
N GLY A 79 0.82 49.75 -5.68
CA GLY A 79 0.34 49.79 -4.29
C GLY A 79 -0.76 48.76 -4.01
N ALA A 80 -1.59 48.43 -5.01
CA ALA A 80 -2.68 47.46 -4.88
C ALA A 80 -2.19 46.04 -4.54
N TYR A 81 -0.94 45.69 -4.87
CA TYR A 81 -0.35 44.40 -4.53
C TYR A 81 0.02 44.28 -3.05
N HIS A 82 0.19 45.39 -2.32
CA HIS A 82 0.57 45.36 -0.92
C HIS A 82 -0.50 44.70 -0.02
N PRO A 83 -1.79 45.11 -0.04
CA PRO A 83 -2.82 44.36 0.65
C PRO A 83 -2.95 42.93 0.10
N ALA A 84 -2.80 42.73 -1.22
CA ALA A 84 -2.90 41.41 -1.82
C ALA A 84 -1.80 40.42 -1.36
N LEU A 85 -0.61 40.92 -1.01
CA LEU A 85 0.53 40.14 -0.54
C LEU A 85 0.62 40.04 1.00
N SER A 86 -0.25 40.75 1.73
CA SER A 86 -0.26 40.73 3.19
C SER A 86 -1.08 39.55 3.74
N ASP A 87 -0.74 39.06 4.94
CA ASP A 87 -1.46 37.97 5.59
C ASP A 87 -2.82 38.38 6.15
N TYR A 88 -3.03 39.68 6.36
CA TYR A 88 -4.27 40.27 6.83
C TYR A 88 -4.46 41.68 6.30
N THR A 89 -5.69 42.04 5.95
CA THR A 89 -5.99 43.32 5.30
C THR A 89 -7.21 44.00 5.90
N ILE A 90 -7.08 45.30 6.16
CA ILE A 90 -8.16 46.12 6.73
C ILE A 90 -8.34 47.35 5.84
N PHE A 91 -9.55 47.57 5.32
CA PHE A 91 -9.88 48.73 4.50
C PHE A 91 -10.79 49.68 5.28
N VAL A 92 -10.52 50.99 5.20
CA VAL A 92 -11.41 52.00 5.78
C VAL A 92 -12.58 52.26 4.82
N GLU A 93 -13.80 52.21 5.32
CA GLU A 93 -15.01 52.39 4.53
C GLU A 93 -15.08 53.79 3.91
N ASN A 94 -15.51 53.88 2.65
CA ASN A 94 -15.64 55.13 1.87
C ASN A 94 -14.34 55.97 1.74
N GLN A 95 -13.18 55.37 2.01
CA GLN A 95 -11.87 56.02 1.92
C GLN A 95 -10.82 55.10 1.31
N GLY A 96 -10.75 53.86 1.79
CA GLY A 96 -9.81 52.84 1.31
C GLY A 96 -10.24 52.28 -0.04
N GLN A 97 -9.38 52.43 -1.04
CA GLN A 97 -9.63 51.96 -2.41
C GLN A 97 -8.38 51.28 -2.98
N ALA A 98 -8.50 50.23 -3.79
CA ALA A 98 -7.37 49.61 -4.48
C ALA A 98 -7.70 49.20 -5.93
N PHE A 99 -6.82 49.52 -6.87
CA PHE A 99 -7.01 49.17 -8.29
C PHE A 99 -5.69 49.24 -9.07
N LEU A 100 -5.52 48.41 -10.11
CA LEU A 100 -4.33 48.41 -10.97
C LEU A 100 -4.23 49.69 -11.81
N ALA A 101 -5.38 50.25 -12.20
CA ALA A 101 -5.47 51.51 -12.94
C ALA A 101 -6.64 52.33 -12.40
N GLY A 102 -6.42 53.63 -12.14
CA GLY A 102 -7.49 54.52 -11.68
C GLY A 102 -8.48 54.90 -12.78
N PRO A 103 -9.64 55.47 -12.39
CA PRO A 103 -10.70 55.86 -13.33
C PRO A 103 -10.24 56.61 -14.59
N PRO A 104 -9.32 57.59 -14.54
CA PRO A 104 -8.88 58.29 -15.74
C PRO A 104 -8.11 57.39 -16.72
N LEU A 105 -7.33 56.44 -16.19
CA LEU A 105 -6.53 55.51 -17.00
C LEU A 105 -7.41 54.40 -17.57
N VAL A 106 -8.41 53.92 -16.82
CA VAL A 106 -9.43 52.98 -17.31
C VAL A 106 -10.20 53.62 -18.47
N LYS A 107 -10.69 54.85 -18.32
CA LYS A 107 -11.37 55.58 -19.39
C LYS A 107 -10.53 55.71 -20.65
N MET A 108 -9.24 56.01 -20.50
CA MET A 108 -8.34 56.13 -21.65
C MET A 108 -8.05 54.77 -22.32
N ALA A 109 -7.83 53.71 -21.53
CA ALA A 109 -7.41 52.41 -22.04
C ALA A 109 -8.57 51.57 -22.58
N THR A 110 -9.76 51.67 -22.00
CA THR A 110 -10.92 50.82 -22.33
C THR A 110 -12.14 51.62 -22.80
N GLY A 111 -12.13 52.95 -22.68
CA GLY A 111 -13.31 53.80 -22.93
C GLY A 111 -14.33 53.83 -21.79
N GLU A 112 -14.13 53.04 -20.73
CA GLU A 112 -15.07 52.87 -19.63
C GLU A 112 -15.04 54.05 -18.65
N ILE A 113 -16.21 54.63 -18.33
CA ILE A 113 -16.36 55.69 -17.32
C ILE A 113 -16.90 55.04 -16.05
N ILE A 114 -16.08 54.98 -15.00
CA ILE A 114 -16.43 54.35 -13.72
C ILE A 114 -15.86 55.14 -12.53
N GLU A 115 -16.62 55.24 -11.44
CA GLU A 115 -16.19 55.89 -10.21
C GLU A 115 -15.25 55.01 -9.37
N ALA A 116 -14.35 55.62 -8.59
CA ALA A 116 -13.29 54.91 -7.86
C ALA A 116 -13.82 53.89 -6.84
N GLU A 117 -14.92 54.20 -6.14
CA GLU A 117 -15.58 53.26 -5.22
C GLU A 117 -16.18 52.05 -5.92
N ALA A 118 -16.81 52.25 -7.09
CA ALA A 118 -17.39 51.16 -7.88
C ALA A 118 -16.31 50.29 -8.54
N LEU A 119 -15.15 50.88 -8.85
CA LEU A 119 -14.01 50.19 -9.42
C LEU A 119 -13.30 49.31 -8.39
N GLY A 120 -12.99 49.84 -7.21
CA GLY A 120 -12.15 49.17 -6.21
C GLY A 120 -12.29 49.71 -4.79
N GLY A 121 -13.50 50.03 -4.36
CA GLY A 121 -13.78 50.48 -2.98
C GLY A 121 -13.66 49.38 -1.92
N ALA A 122 -13.63 49.78 -0.64
CA ALA A 122 -13.55 48.88 0.51
C ALA A 122 -14.63 47.77 0.48
N ARG A 123 -15.87 48.12 0.11
CA ARG A 123 -16.98 47.15 -0.01
C ARG A 123 -16.77 46.19 -1.18
N VAL A 124 -16.37 46.68 -2.35
CA VAL A 124 -16.04 45.83 -3.52
C VAL A 124 -14.93 44.84 -3.16
N HIS A 125 -13.95 45.28 -2.38
CA HIS A 125 -12.87 44.42 -1.92
C HIS A 125 -13.26 43.45 -0.81
N ALA A 126 -14.20 43.80 0.08
CA ALA A 126 -14.64 42.87 1.11
C ALA A 126 -15.65 41.82 0.60
N THR A 127 -16.50 42.19 -0.37
CA THR A 127 -17.63 41.33 -0.79
C THR A 127 -17.41 40.64 -2.12
N THR A 128 -16.74 41.28 -3.07
CA THR A 128 -16.67 40.81 -4.47
C THR A 128 -15.32 40.19 -4.77
N THR A 129 -14.25 40.98 -4.62
CA THR A 129 -12.89 40.51 -4.96
C THR A 129 -12.18 39.82 -3.79
N GLY A 130 -12.72 39.98 -2.57
CA GLY A 130 -12.17 39.50 -1.31
C GLY A 130 -10.82 40.09 -0.91
N LEU A 131 -10.30 41.14 -1.57
CA LEU A 131 -9.00 41.77 -1.24
C LEU A 131 -8.95 42.40 0.18
N ALA A 132 -10.10 42.66 0.82
CA ALA A 132 -10.19 43.17 2.19
C ALA A 132 -10.75 42.09 3.14
N ASP A 133 -10.06 41.80 4.24
CA ASP A 133 -10.51 40.82 5.25
C ASP A 133 -11.43 41.45 6.30
N GLN A 134 -11.25 42.75 6.57
CA GLN A 134 -12.18 43.55 7.38
C GLN A 134 -12.37 44.94 6.79
N ILE A 135 -13.59 45.45 6.98
CA ILE A 135 -13.90 46.87 6.81
C ILE A 135 -13.85 47.51 8.21
N ALA A 136 -13.20 48.67 8.29
CA ALA A 136 -13.24 49.56 9.44
C ALA A 136 -14.03 50.82 9.07
N THR A 137 -14.84 51.32 10.00
CA THR A 137 -15.66 52.53 9.79
C THR A 137 -14.82 53.81 9.78
N ASP A 138 -13.66 53.80 10.45
CA ASP A 138 -12.69 54.89 10.47
C ASP A 138 -11.24 54.38 10.67
N GLU A 139 -10.27 55.29 10.62
CA GLU A 139 -8.84 54.96 10.78
C GLU A 139 -8.51 54.38 12.18
N LEU A 140 -9.22 54.83 13.23
CA LEU A 140 -8.98 54.40 14.61
C LEU A 140 -9.43 52.96 14.82
N GLU A 141 -10.59 52.60 14.28
CA GLU A 141 -11.10 51.24 14.28
C GLU A 141 -10.18 50.32 13.46
N ALA A 142 -9.66 50.78 12.32
CA ALA A 142 -8.72 50.01 11.52
C ALA A 142 -7.45 49.65 12.30
N ILE A 143 -6.90 50.62 13.05
CA ILE A 143 -5.75 50.40 13.92
C ILE A 143 -6.07 49.43 15.07
N ARG A 144 -7.27 49.52 15.67
CA ARG A 144 -7.70 48.59 16.72
C ARG A 144 -7.79 47.15 16.22
N LYS A 145 -8.42 46.94 15.06
CA LYS A 145 -8.55 45.63 14.40
C LYS A 145 -7.19 45.03 14.06
N ALA A 146 -6.24 45.85 13.59
CA ALA A 146 -4.87 45.40 13.34
C ALA A 146 -4.17 44.92 14.63
N ARG A 147 -4.35 45.65 15.75
CA ARG A 147 -3.77 45.26 17.05
C ARG A 147 -4.36 43.95 17.57
N GLU A 148 -5.66 43.75 17.42
CA GLU A 148 -6.35 42.51 17.79
C GLU A 148 -5.83 41.33 16.99
N TRP A 149 -5.63 41.50 15.68
CA TRP A 149 -5.04 40.46 14.84
C TRP A 149 -3.59 40.12 15.25
N VAL A 150 -2.74 41.12 15.51
CA VAL A 150 -1.35 40.90 15.94
C VAL A 150 -1.25 40.10 17.22
N ALA A 151 -2.21 40.27 18.14
CA ALA A 151 -2.25 39.52 19.40
C ALA A 151 -2.45 38.00 19.19
N THR A 152 -2.76 37.54 17.97
CA THR A 152 -3.08 36.13 17.66
C THR A 152 -1.94 35.31 17.03
N LEU A 153 -0.76 35.89 16.77
CA LEU A 153 0.28 35.30 15.89
C LEU A 153 1.41 34.51 16.61
N HIS A 154 1.78 33.30 16.14
CA HIS A 154 2.90 32.44 16.63
C HIS A 154 3.72 31.79 15.45
N ILE A 155 5.04 31.53 15.61
CA ILE A 155 6.01 31.31 14.49
C ILE A 155 6.86 30.00 14.60
N PRO A 156 7.01 29.20 13.51
CA PRO A 156 8.12 28.24 13.31
C PRO A 156 8.93 28.43 11.98
N SER A 157 10.08 27.74 11.81
CA SER A 157 11.02 27.87 10.65
C SER A 157 11.63 26.53 10.18
N PRO A 158 11.87 26.33 8.86
CA PRO A 158 12.94 25.43 8.38
C PRO A 158 13.75 25.87 7.12
N LYS A 159 14.88 25.17 6.85
CA LYS A 159 15.91 25.32 5.79
C LYS A 159 16.07 24.04 4.92
N GLY A 160 16.60 24.14 3.68
CA GLY A 160 17.21 23.01 2.89
C GLY A 160 17.52 23.30 1.39
N VAL A 161 18.60 22.69 0.83
CA VAL A 161 19.32 22.96 -0.47
C VAL A 161 19.21 21.77 -1.48
N ILE A 162 19.50 21.96 -2.79
CA ILE A 162 19.32 21.01 -3.94
C ILE A 162 20.59 20.84 -4.83
N ASP A 163 20.82 19.63 -5.40
CA ASP A 163 21.90 19.21 -6.33
C ASP A 163 21.56 19.23 -7.86
N THR A 164 22.56 19.07 -8.75
CA THR A 164 22.57 19.32 -10.23
C THR A 164 22.73 18.08 -11.16
N ILE A 165 22.40 18.22 -12.48
CA ILE A 165 22.44 17.22 -13.59
C ILE A 165 23.11 17.84 -14.86
N GLU A 166 23.59 17.02 -15.83
CA GLU A 166 24.35 17.36 -17.06
C GLU A 166 23.47 17.70 -18.32
N PRO A 167 23.87 18.68 -19.18
CA PRO A 167 23.07 19.23 -20.31
C PRO A 167 23.15 18.48 -21.68
N LEU A 168 22.14 18.64 -22.59
CA LEU A 168 21.99 17.99 -23.94
C LEU A 168 21.57 19.00 -25.07
N PRO A 169 21.79 18.77 -26.38
CA PRO A 169 21.39 19.73 -27.45
C PRO A 169 19.86 19.80 -27.74
N PRO A 170 19.27 20.93 -28.19
CA PRO A 170 17.84 21.07 -28.56
C PRO A 170 17.48 20.33 -29.84
N ARG A 171 16.19 20.00 -30.02
CA ARG A 171 15.68 19.30 -31.21
C ARG A 171 15.46 20.19 -32.44
N TYR A 172 15.43 21.51 -32.28
CA TYR A 172 15.07 22.46 -33.35
C TYR A 172 16.21 23.47 -33.63
N PRO A 173 16.36 23.96 -34.89
CA PRO A 173 17.43 24.90 -35.26
C PRO A 173 17.31 26.26 -34.56
N VAL A 174 18.44 26.81 -34.12
CA VAL A 174 18.51 28.10 -33.40
C VAL A 174 18.27 29.30 -34.34
N ASP A 175 18.59 29.18 -35.63
CA ASP A 175 18.47 30.27 -36.63
C ASP A 175 17.02 30.75 -36.85
N ASP A 176 16.03 29.92 -36.55
CA ASP A 176 14.60 30.24 -36.67
C ASP A 176 14.17 31.40 -35.75
N LEU A 177 14.92 31.67 -34.68
CA LEU A 177 14.56 32.70 -33.68
C LEU A 177 14.38 34.09 -34.30
N LEU A 178 15.12 34.43 -35.37
CA LEU A 178 14.99 35.71 -36.06
C LEU A 178 13.68 35.87 -36.84
N SER A 179 13.04 34.76 -37.20
CA SER A 179 11.78 34.75 -37.95
C SER A 179 10.53 34.76 -37.06
N LEU A 180 10.66 34.36 -35.79
CA LEU A 180 9.57 34.30 -34.82
C LEU A 180 9.24 35.66 -34.19
N VAL A 181 10.16 36.62 -34.27
CA VAL A 181 10.07 37.91 -33.59
C VAL A 181 9.45 38.95 -34.52
N ASN A 182 8.24 39.42 -34.18
CA ASN A 182 7.57 40.47 -34.95
C ASN A 182 8.12 41.86 -34.59
N PRO A 183 8.50 42.71 -35.56
CA PRO A 183 8.91 44.09 -35.30
C PRO A 183 7.81 44.95 -34.64
N ASP A 184 6.53 44.60 -34.82
CA ASP A 184 5.42 45.26 -34.13
C ASP A 184 5.21 44.65 -32.73
N ILE A 185 5.71 45.35 -31.71
CA ILE A 185 5.65 44.97 -30.28
C ILE A 185 4.22 44.80 -29.73
N ARG A 186 3.18 45.18 -30.49
CA ARG A 186 1.77 44.99 -30.11
C ARG A 186 1.21 43.63 -30.50
N LYS A 187 1.94 42.85 -31.30
CA LYS A 187 1.51 41.52 -31.76
C LYS A 187 2.20 40.42 -30.93
N PRO A 188 1.46 39.57 -30.21
CA PRO A 188 2.04 38.46 -29.47
C PRO A 188 2.57 37.38 -30.43
N PHE A 189 3.58 36.63 -30.00
CA PHE A 189 4.08 35.43 -30.69
C PHE A 189 4.21 34.28 -29.70
N ASP A 190 4.28 33.04 -30.20
CA ASP A 190 4.27 31.85 -29.35
C ASP A 190 5.62 31.64 -28.66
N MET A 191 5.64 31.87 -27.35
CA MET A 191 6.82 31.71 -26.50
C MET A 191 7.29 30.25 -26.42
N ARG A 192 6.39 29.29 -26.69
CA ARG A 192 6.74 27.87 -26.73
C ARG A 192 7.73 27.58 -27.87
N GLU A 193 7.54 28.19 -29.04
CA GLU A 193 8.42 28.02 -30.20
C GLU A 193 9.85 28.54 -29.94
N VAL A 194 9.95 29.60 -29.15
CA VAL A 194 11.23 30.16 -28.71
C VAL A 194 11.92 29.25 -27.68
N LEU A 195 11.18 28.76 -26.67
CA LEU A 195 11.72 27.88 -25.63
C LEU A 195 12.23 26.55 -26.19
N LEU A 196 11.53 25.96 -27.16
CA LEU A 196 11.91 24.68 -27.77
C LEU A 196 13.29 24.70 -28.47
N ARG A 197 13.75 25.88 -28.91
CA ARG A 197 15.05 26.09 -29.59
C ARG A 197 16.17 26.47 -28.63
N LEU A 198 15.84 26.80 -27.38
CA LEU A 198 16.80 27.22 -26.36
C LEU A 198 17.13 26.10 -25.37
N THR A 199 16.18 25.21 -25.04
CA THR A 199 16.36 24.21 -23.98
C THR A 199 16.91 22.86 -24.44
N ASP A 200 17.60 22.18 -23.53
CA ASP A 200 18.27 20.91 -23.79
C ASP A 200 17.29 19.77 -24.11
N ASP A 201 17.50 19.11 -25.26
CA ASP A 201 16.56 18.13 -25.87
C ASP A 201 15.13 18.71 -26.00
N SER A 202 15.00 20.03 -26.06
CA SER A 202 13.71 20.75 -26.04
C SER A 202 12.84 20.40 -24.83
N ARG A 203 13.46 19.96 -23.73
CA ARG A 203 12.80 19.62 -22.45
C ARG A 203 12.48 20.91 -21.69
N LEU A 204 11.31 20.98 -21.06
CA LEU A 204 10.83 22.17 -20.35
C LEU A 204 10.96 22.07 -18.82
N ASN A 205 11.82 21.17 -18.32
CA ASN A 205 11.95 20.91 -16.88
C ASN A 205 13.29 21.41 -16.31
N HIS A 206 13.24 22.61 -15.67
CA HIS A 206 14.27 23.35 -14.90
C HIS A 206 15.35 24.05 -15.74
N PRO A 207 15.91 25.24 -15.38
CA PRO A 207 15.50 26.35 -14.48
C PRO A 207 14.49 27.34 -15.12
N LEU A 208 14.06 28.38 -14.39
CA LEU A 208 13.08 29.36 -14.92
C LEU A 208 13.77 30.43 -15.75
N LEU A 209 13.64 30.32 -17.07
CA LEU A 209 13.98 31.34 -18.04
C LEU A 209 12.76 32.23 -18.30
N PHE A 210 12.87 33.52 -17.98
CA PHE A 210 11.83 34.51 -18.24
C PHE A 210 12.15 35.28 -19.51
N LEU A 211 11.22 35.31 -20.45
CA LEU A 211 11.37 35.99 -21.72
C LEU A 211 10.32 37.10 -21.82
N HIS A 212 10.73 38.36 -21.71
CA HIS A 212 9.80 39.49 -21.59
C HIS A 212 9.35 39.98 -22.97
N ASN A 213 8.05 39.89 -23.20
CA ASN A 213 7.32 40.70 -24.18
C ASN A 213 5.89 40.95 -23.67
N VAL A 214 5.77 41.81 -22.66
CA VAL A 214 4.56 42.08 -21.90
C VAL A 214 4.35 43.58 -21.69
N THR A 215 3.19 44.09 -22.10
CA THR A 215 2.81 45.51 -21.97
C THR A 215 2.04 45.85 -20.70
N GLY A 216 1.85 44.88 -19.79
CA GLY A 216 1.16 45.04 -18.50
C GLY A 216 0.03 44.02 -18.28
N PHE A 217 -0.72 44.17 -17.17
CA PHE A 217 -1.95 43.41 -16.91
C PHE A 217 -3.20 44.11 -17.49
N MET A 218 -4.27 43.35 -17.70
CA MET A 218 -5.58 43.91 -18.11
C MET A 218 -6.16 44.82 -17.02
N VAL A 219 -6.81 45.92 -17.44
CA VAL A 219 -7.41 46.94 -16.57
C VAL A 219 -8.89 47.15 -16.91
N GLY A 220 -9.68 47.69 -15.98
CA GLY A 220 -11.14 47.93 -16.14
C GLY A 220 -11.99 47.07 -15.20
N ALA A 221 -13.27 47.43 -15.02
CA ALA A 221 -14.09 46.85 -13.94
C ALA A 221 -14.24 45.33 -14.04
N LYS A 222 -14.40 44.81 -15.26
CA LYS A 222 -14.48 43.35 -15.50
C LYS A 222 -13.23 42.62 -15.02
N ALA A 223 -12.04 43.16 -15.26
CA ALA A 223 -10.78 42.54 -14.84
C ALA A 223 -10.58 42.67 -13.32
N GLU A 224 -10.89 43.84 -12.76
CA GLU A 224 -10.80 44.11 -11.31
C GLU A 224 -11.74 43.22 -10.49
N HIS A 225 -13.01 43.12 -10.89
CA HIS A 225 -14.02 42.29 -10.23
C HIS A 225 -13.75 40.79 -10.41
N ALA A 226 -13.07 40.39 -11.49
CA ALA A 226 -12.56 39.03 -11.68
C ALA A 226 -11.32 38.71 -10.82
N GLY A 227 -10.80 39.67 -10.05
CA GLY A 227 -9.70 39.46 -9.12
C GLY A 227 -8.31 39.49 -9.76
N ILE A 228 -8.11 40.33 -10.78
CA ILE A 228 -6.80 40.49 -11.46
C ILE A 228 -5.67 40.86 -10.49
N ILE A 229 -5.93 41.70 -9.48
CA ILE A 229 -4.95 42.06 -8.43
C ILE A 229 -4.47 40.81 -7.67
N ARG A 230 -5.40 39.92 -7.30
CA ARG A 230 -5.10 38.69 -6.55
C ARG A 230 -4.32 37.71 -7.41
N THR A 231 -4.73 37.53 -8.66
CA THR A 231 -4.07 36.64 -9.63
C THR A 231 -2.65 37.14 -9.95
N GLY A 232 -2.48 38.45 -10.14
CA GLY A 232 -1.17 39.07 -10.32
C GLY A 232 -0.27 38.95 -9.08
N ALA A 233 -0.84 39.10 -7.87
CA ALA A 233 -0.10 38.92 -6.62
C ALA A 233 0.41 37.47 -6.43
N GLN A 234 -0.37 36.47 -6.83
CA GLN A 234 0.06 35.06 -6.80
C GLN A 234 1.28 34.82 -7.68
N LEU A 235 1.29 35.40 -8.89
CA LEU A 235 2.42 35.29 -9.81
C LEU A 235 3.66 35.99 -9.24
N VAL A 236 3.50 37.21 -8.70
CA VAL A 236 4.57 37.96 -8.03
C VAL A 236 5.13 37.20 -6.82
N ALA A 237 4.29 36.59 -6.00
CA ALA A 237 4.71 35.77 -4.86
C ALA A 237 5.41 34.47 -5.29
N ALA A 238 4.91 33.81 -6.33
CA ALA A 238 5.51 32.61 -6.90
C ALA A 238 6.93 32.88 -7.41
N VAL A 239 7.13 33.99 -8.14
CA VAL A 239 8.45 34.43 -8.59
C VAL A 239 9.34 34.77 -7.39
N SER A 240 8.84 35.55 -6.43
CA SER A 240 9.64 35.99 -5.26
C SER A 240 10.09 34.87 -4.32
N THR A 241 9.34 33.78 -4.25
CA THR A 241 9.59 32.67 -3.29
C THR A 241 10.14 31.41 -3.95
N SER A 242 10.33 31.46 -5.27
CA SER A 242 10.94 30.39 -6.06
C SER A 242 12.41 30.19 -5.65
N THR A 243 12.79 28.92 -5.43
CA THR A 243 14.14 28.56 -4.97
C THR A 243 15.10 28.17 -6.10
N VAL A 244 14.62 28.18 -7.35
CA VAL A 244 15.46 27.96 -8.53
C VAL A 244 16.05 29.28 -9.03
N PRO A 245 17.28 29.31 -9.55
CA PRO A 245 17.84 30.54 -10.11
C PRO A 245 17.00 31.01 -11.31
N HIS A 246 16.74 32.31 -11.37
CA HIS A 246 16.04 32.94 -12.49
C HIS A 246 17.05 33.56 -13.44
N ILE A 247 16.81 33.37 -14.74
CA ILE A 247 17.50 34.06 -15.83
C ILE A 247 16.40 34.78 -16.60
N SER A 248 16.59 36.06 -16.89
CA SER A 248 15.59 36.88 -17.55
C SER A 248 16.15 37.51 -18.82
N ILE A 249 15.36 37.61 -19.88
CA ILE A 249 15.75 38.23 -21.14
C ILE A 249 14.62 39.13 -21.64
N ILE A 250 14.91 40.41 -21.86
CA ILE A 250 13.95 41.39 -22.39
C ILE A 250 14.05 41.38 -23.92
N LEU A 251 13.08 40.74 -24.57
CA LEU A 251 13.04 40.57 -26.02
C LEU A 251 12.32 41.74 -26.71
N GLY A 252 11.28 42.27 -26.06
CA GLY A 252 10.39 43.32 -26.56
C GLY A 252 9.91 44.23 -25.45
N ALA A 253 8.61 44.55 -25.39
CA ALA A 253 8.08 45.41 -24.36
C ALA A 253 8.13 44.73 -22.97
N SER A 254 8.48 45.48 -21.92
CA SER A 254 8.46 44.99 -20.54
C SER A 254 7.98 46.11 -19.62
N TYR A 255 6.65 46.28 -19.51
CA TYR A 255 6.05 47.42 -18.83
C TYR A 255 5.34 47.09 -17.52
N GLY A 256 5.45 48.00 -16.56
CA GLY A 256 4.62 48.06 -15.35
C GLY A 256 4.63 46.75 -14.55
N ALA A 257 3.46 46.34 -14.08
CA ALA A 257 3.31 45.10 -13.31
C ALA A 257 3.63 43.82 -14.12
N GLY A 258 3.67 43.89 -15.46
CA GLY A 258 4.15 42.81 -16.31
C GLY A 258 5.66 42.55 -16.14
N ASN A 259 6.47 43.60 -15.96
CA ASN A 259 7.91 43.43 -15.65
C ASN A 259 8.14 42.70 -14.32
N TYR A 260 7.29 42.98 -13.32
CA TYR A 260 7.37 42.31 -12.01
C TYR A 260 7.02 40.83 -12.10
N ALA A 261 5.93 40.52 -12.81
CA ALA A 261 5.48 39.16 -13.05
C ALA A 261 6.49 38.29 -13.82
N MET A 262 7.33 38.92 -14.65
CA MET A 262 8.33 38.24 -15.47
C MET A 262 9.73 38.21 -14.84
N CYS A 263 9.87 38.43 -13.53
CA CYS A 263 11.17 38.45 -12.85
C CYS A 263 12.14 39.52 -13.41
N GLY A 264 11.65 40.76 -13.52
CA GLY A 264 12.51 41.92 -13.76
C GLY A 264 13.49 42.18 -12.62
N ARG A 265 14.44 43.11 -12.82
CA ARG A 265 15.58 43.40 -11.92
C ARG A 265 15.24 43.49 -10.43
N ALA A 266 14.05 43.99 -10.08
CA ALA A 266 13.57 44.09 -8.71
C ALA A 266 13.47 42.74 -7.97
N TYR A 267 13.27 41.65 -8.70
CA TYR A 267 13.12 40.28 -8.17
C TYR A 267 14.44 39.52 -8.08
N GLY A 268 15.55 40.17 -8.44
CA GLY A 268 16.90 39.63 -8.32
C GLY A 268 17.19 38.42 -9.21
N PRO A 269 16.87 38.45 -10.52
CA PRO A 269 17.35 37.41 -11.43
C PRO A 269 18.89 37.36 -11.37
N ARG A 270 19.44 36.15 -11.53
CA ARG A 270 20.90 35.95 -11.47
C ARG A 270 21.60 36.59 -12.66
N PHE A 271 20.92 36.61 -13.80
CA PHE A 271 21.27 37.35 -14.99
C PHE A 271 20.00 37.89 -15.65
N LEU A 272 20.03 39.13 -16.09
CA LEU A 272 18.98 39.79 -16.86
C LEU A 272 19.64 40.43 -18.09
N PHE A 273 19.36 39.95 -19.30
CA PHE A 273 19.87 40.57 -20.54
C PHE A 273 18.75 41.23 -21.34
N THR A 274 19.10 42.11 -22.26
CA THR A 274 18.13 42.80 -23.12
C THR A 274 18.52 42.64 -24.58
N TRP A 275 17.57 42.39 -25.47
CA TRP A 275 17.80 42.43 -26.91
C TRP A 275 17.76 43.88 -27.42
N PRO A 276 18.33 44.19 -28.60
CA PRO A 276 18.23 45.54 -29.20
C PRO A 276 16.79 46.04 -29.39
N SER A 277 15.84 45.12 -29.56
CA SER A 277 14.39 45.40 -29.65
C SER A 277 13.70 45.59 -28.30
N GLY A 278 14.37 45.28 -27.18
CA GLY A 278 13.81 45.33 -25.84
C GLY A 278 13.51 46.75 -25.35
N ARG A 279 12.41 46.94 -24.62
CA ARG A 279 11.99 48.22 -24.03
C ARG A 279 11.50 48.01 -22.60
N CYS A 280 11.91 48.87 -21.66
CA CYS A 280 11.54 48.74 -20.24
C CYS A 280 11.11 50.08 -19.61
N SER A 281 9.92 50.15 -19.02
CA SER A 281 9.36 51.35 -18.38
C SER A 281 8.15 51.00 -17.48
N VAL A 282 7.54 51.98 -16.80
CA VAL A 282 6.29 51.75 -16.05
C VAL A 282 5.10 51.61 -17.01
N MET A 283 5.06 52.40 -18.08
CA MET A 283 4.08 52.30 -19.16
C MET A 283 4.70 52.81 -20.48
N GLY A 284 4.10 52.45 -21.62
CA GLY A 284 4.59 52.83 -22.93
C GLY A 284 4.49 54.35 -23.21
N PRO A 285 5.29 54.87 -24.15
CA PRO A 285 5.41 56.30 -24.41
C PRO A 285 4.09 56.94 -24.87
N GLU A 286 3.28 56.24 -25.67
CA GLU A 286 1.96 56.71 -26.13
C GLU A 286 0.96 56.86 -24.98
N GLN A 287 0.90 55.85 -24.11
CA GLN A 287 -0.03 55.82 -22.98
C GLN A 287 0.33 56.91 -21.96
N LEU A 288 1.62 57.08 -21.68
CA LEU A 288 2.09 58.08 -20.74
C LEU A 288 1.87 59.50 -21.26
N ALA A 289 2.12 59.74 -22.55
CA ALA A 289 1.89 61.03 -23.20
C ALA A 289 0.42 61.43 -23.11
N GLY A 290 -0.51 60.49 -23.38
CA GLY A 290 -1.95 60.72 -23.25
C GLY A 290 -2.40 61.04 -21.82
N VAL A 291 -1.87 60.34 -20.81
CA VAL A 291 -2.14 60.64 -19.39
C VAL A 291 -1.62 62.02 -19.01
N MET A 292 -0.41 62.40 -19.45
CA MET A 292 0.17 63.71 -19.17
C MET A 292 -0.58 64.85 -19.85
N GLU A 293 -1.07 64.64 -21.07
CA GLU A 293 -1.96 65.58 -21.73
C GLU A 293 -3.25 65.80 -20.92
N SER A 294 -3.89 64.71 -20.47
CA SER A 294 -5.10 64.77 -19.65
C SER A 294 -4.86 65.51 -18.32
N VAL A 295 -3.77 65.19 -17.61
CA VAL A 295 -3.41 65.86 -16.34
C VAL A 295 -3.14 67.34 -16.55
N GLN A 296 -2.44 67.73 -17.63
CA GLN A 296 -2.18 69.14 -17.93
C GLN A 296 -3.46 69.89 -18.29
N ARG A 297 -4.36 69.29 -19.07
CA ARG A 297 -5.68 69.87 -19.38
C ARG A 297 -6.53 70.06 -18.12
N SER A 298 -6.57 69.05 -17.24
CA SER A 298 -7.29 69.14 -15.96
C SER A 298 -6.68 70.17 -15.01
N SER A 299 -5.35 70.27 -14.95
CA SER A 299 -4.64 71.26 -14.13
C SER A 299 -4.82 72.70 -14.64
N ALA A 300 -4.84 72.88 -15.97
CA ALA A 300 -5.12 74.18 -16.57
C ALA A 300 -6.58 74.61 -16.35
N ALA A 301 -7.52 73.67 -16.48
CA ALA A 301 -8.93 73.88 -16.15
C ALA A 301 -9.13 74.26 -14.67
N SER A 302 -8.42 73.64 -13.74
CA SER A 302 -8.51 73.95 -12.31
C SER A 302 -7.81 75.27 -11.92
N THR A 303 -6.95 75.82 -12.76
CA THR A 303 -6.19 77.07 -12.50
C THR A 303 -6.61 78.24 -13.39
N GLY A 304 -7.65 78.07 -14.22
CA GLY A 304 -8.18 79.12 -15.11
C GLY A 304 -7.22 79.53 -16.24
N LYS A 305 -6.17 78.75 -16.52
CA LYS A 305 -5.22 79.01 -17.61
C LYS A 305 -5.72 78.42 -18.93
N VAL A 306 -5.68 79.22 -20.00
CA VAL A 306 -5.91 78.74 -21.37
C VAL A 306 -4.59 78.15 -21.89
N LEU A 307 -4.62 76.88 -22.29
CA LEU A 307 -3.48 76.20 -22.92
C LEU A 307 -3.58 76.36 -24.43
N GLU A 308 -2.52 76.90 -25.05
CA GLU A 308 -2.42 76.95 -26.51
C GLU A 308 -2.30 75.53 -27.10
N PRO A 309 -3.18 75.13 -28.04
CA PRO A 309 -3.24 73.75 -28.54
C PRO A 309 -1.97 73.26 -29.24
N GLU A 310 -1.19 74.15 -29.85
CA GLU A 310 0.09 73.80 -30.47
C GLU A 310 1.21 73.63 -29.45
N GLU A 311 1.23 74.48 -28.41
CA GLU A 311 2.25 74.41 -27.37
C GLU A 311 2.08 73.16 -26.50
N LEU A 312 0.83 72.80 -26.19
CA LEU A 312 0.50 71.54 -25.51
C LEU A 312 0.93 70.32 -26.34
N ARG A 313 0.62 70.32 -27.65
CA ARG A 313 1.04 69.23 -28.57
C ARG A 313 2.56 69.12 -28.65
N ALA A 314 3.27 70.24 -28.84
CA ALA A 314 4.73 70.25 -28.90
C ALA A 314 5.39 69.82 -27.57
N ARG A 315 4.74 70.08 -26.44
CA ARG A 315 5.21 69.67 -25.10
C ARG A 315 4.95 68.18 -24.84
N VAL A 316 3.79 67.67 -25.24
CA VAL A 316 3.43 66.25 -25.16
C VAL A 316 4.33 65.42 -26.07
N GLU A 317 4.60 65.87 -27.30
CA GLU A 317 5.51 65.18 -28.22
C GLU A 317 6.98 65.19 -27.74
N ARG A 318 7.47 66.33 -27.21
CA ARG A 318 8.80 66.36 -26.57
C ARG A 318 8.90 65.39 -25.38
N PHE A 319 7.84 65.32 -24.57
CA PHE A 319 7.78 64.39 -23.45
C PHE A 319 7.73 62.93 -23.92
N ARG A 320 6.93 62.62 -24.96
CA ARG A 320 6.86 61.30 -25.58
C ARG A 320 8.22 60.85 -26.11
N ALA A 321 8.91 61.72 -26.85
CA ALA A 321 10.25 61.43 -27.38
C ALA A 321 11.26 61.16 -26.27
N GLY A 322 11.21 61.93 -25.17
CA GLY A 322 12.05 61.70 -23.98
C GLY A 322 11.78 60.33 -23.34
N VAL A 323 10.51 59.95 -23.18
CA VAL A 323 10.13 58.66 -22.61
C VAL A 323 10.53 57.49 -23.51
N GLN A 324 10.46 57.67 -24.82
CA GLN A 324 10.90 56.67 -25.79
C GLN A 324 12.41 56.47 -25.75
N ALA A 325 13.19 57.54 -25.57
CA ALA A 325 14.63 57.46 -25.38
C ALA A 325 15.00 56.77 -24.04
N ASP A 326 14.31 57.13 -22.95
CA ASP A 326 14.55 56.54 -21.62
C ASP A 326 14.19 55.04 -21.55
N ALA A 327 13.21 54.59 -22.34
CA ALA A 327 12.78 53.20 -22.38
C ALA A 327 13.63 52.29 -23.28
N ASP A 328 14.58 52.85 -24.05
CA ASP A 328 15.43 52.12 -24.97
C ASP A 328 16.44 51.20 -24.25
N CYS A 329 16.77 50.06 -24.86
CA CYS A 329 17.69 49.06 -24.32
C CYS A 329 19.06 49.65 -23.92
N TYR A 330 19.61 50.59 -24.69
CA TYR A 330 20.90 51.19 -24.36
C TYR A 330 20.81 52.14 -23.16
N ALA A 331 19.67 52.83 -23.01
CA ALA A 331 19.41 53.68 -21.85
C ALA A 331 19.18 52.84 -20.58
N THR A 332 18.46 51.71 -20.69
CA THR A 332 18.21 50.80 -19.56
C THR A 332 19.48 50.08 -19.12
N SER A 333 20.29 49.58 -20.06
CA SER A 333 21.60 48.98 -19.76
C SER A 333 22.57 50.00 -19.17
N GLY A 334 22.61 51.23 -19.70
CA GLY A 334 23.42 52.32 -19.15
C GLY A 334 23.03 52.72 -17.72
N ALA A 335 21.77 52.48 -17.34
CA ALA A 335 21.27 52.67 -15.99
C ALA A 335 21.36 51.41 -15.11
N LEU A 336 22.02 50.34 -15.59
CA LEU A 336 22.20 49.04 -14.90
C LEU A 336 20.89 48.33 -14.55
N VAL A 337 19.84 48.61 -15.33
CA VAL A 337 18.55 47.92 -15.20
C VAL A 337 18.67 46.46 -15.59
N ASP A 338 19.53 46.14 -16.55
CA ASP A 338 19.92 44.80 -16.98
C ASP A 338 21.46 44.64 -16.86
N ASP A 339 21.96 43.46 -17.25
CA ASP A 339 23.36 43.04 -17.19
C ASP A 339 24.07 43.14 -18.56
N GLY A 340 23.38 43.66 -19.58
CA GLY A 340 23.94 43.89 -20.92
C GLY A 340 22.94 43.67 -22.05
N VAL A 341 23.26 44.27 -23.20
CA VAL A 341 22.56 44.04 -24.47
C VAL A 341 23.21 42.86 -25.19
N ILE A 342 22.42 41.86 -25.58
CA ILE A 342 22.91 40.67 -26.31
C ILE A 342 22.23 40.55 -27.68
N ASP A 343 22.96 40.08 -28.68
CA ASP A 343 22.38 39.76 -29.99
C ASP A 343 21.38 38.60 -29.83
N PRO A 344 20.19 38.66 -30.47
CA PRO A 344 19.21 37.58 -30.40
C PRO A 344 19.77 36.19 -30.73
N ARG A 345 20.76 36.10 -31.63
CA ARG A 345 21.40 34.82 -32.02
C ARG A 345 22.31 34.26 -30.92
N ASP A 346 22.96 35.12 -30.16
CA ASP A 346 23.90 34.74 -29.09
C ASP A 346 23.16 34.33 -27.80
N THR A 347 21.83 34.48 -27.76
CA THR A 347 20.99 34.20 -26.60
C THR A 347 21.24 32.81 -26.01
N ARG A 348 21.43 31.79 -26.86
CA ARG A 348 21.70 30.43 -26.42
C ARG A 348 23.04 30.33 -25.69
N ASP A 349 24.11 30.86 -26.29
CA ASP A 349 25.46 30.76 -25.75
C ASP A 349 25.57 31.55 -24.44
N VAL A 350 24.96 32.72 -24.38
CA VAL A 350 24.88 33.54 -23.17
C VAL A 350 24.08 32.83 -22.07
N VAL A 351 22.91 32.25 -22.39
CA VAL A 351 22.13 31.46 -21.41
C VAL A 351 22.92 30.21 -20.98
N GLY A 352 23.62 29.54 -21.89
CA GLY A 352 24.52 28.44 -21.60
C GLY A 352 25.60 28.82 -20.59
N MET A 353 26.30 29.93 -20.81
CA MET A 353 27.29 30.49 -19.87
C MET A 353 26.66 30.81 -18.51
N CYS A 354 25.46 31.39 -18.50
CA CYS A 354 24.74 31.69 -17.25
C CYS A 354 24.37 30.43 -16.45
N LEU A 355 24.02 29.35 -17.13
CA LEU A 355 23.74 28.06 -16.53
C LEU A 355 25.04 27.41 -16.01
N GLU A 356 26.15 27.57 -16.72
CA GLU A 356 27.47 27.07 -16.33
C GLU A 356 28.03 27.75 -15.07
N VAL A 357 27.83 29.06 -14.91
CA VAL A 357 28.18 29.83 -13.69
C VAL A 357 27.44 29.34 -12.43
N LYS A 358 26.37 28.55 -12.57
CA LYS A 358 25.69 27.89 -11.44
C LYS A 358 26.45 26.66 -10.92
N SER A 359 27.28 26.02 -11.74
CA SER A 359 28.07 24.84 -11.34
C SER A 359 29.23 25.18 -10.40
N LEU A 360 29.67 26.45 -10.38
CA LEU A 360 30.72 26.96 -9.51
C LEU A 360 30.10 27.65 -8.29
N SER A 361 29.77 26.88 -7.25
CA SER A 361 29.52 27.42 -5.91
C SER A 361 30.54 26.87 -4.93
N PHE A 362 31.43 27.77 -4.49
CA PHE A 362 32.48 27.62 -3.48
C PHE A 362 32.08 26.70 -2.30
N THR A 363 32.69 25.52 -2.24
CA THR A 363 32.60 24.59 -1.12
C THR A 363 33.45 25.10 0.04
N ARG A 364 32.85 25.29 1.23
CA ARG A 364 33.59 25.47 2.48
C ARG A 364 34.31 24.18 2.84
N LEU A 365 35.60 24.34 3.13
CA LEU A 365 36.59 23.34 3.51
C LEU A 365 36.55 23.07 5.03
N VAL A 366 36.73 21.79 5.38
CA VAL A 366 37.22 21.17 6.64
C VAL A 366 36.30 21.09 7.89
N SER A 367 35.86 19.86 8.23
CA SER A 367 36.28 19.17 9.48
C SER A 367 35.90 17.68 9.51
N PHE A 368 36.80 16.92 10.13
CA PHE A 368 36.97 15.46 10.18
C PHE A 368 35.80 14.69 10.80
N ALA A 369 35.47 13.53 10.21
CA ALA A 369 34.71 12.47 10.85
C ALA A 369 35.65 11.60 11.69
N VAL A 370 35.46 11.60 13.00
CA VAL A 370 36.02 10.61 13.93
C VAL A 370 35.26 9.31 13.71
N TYR A 371 35.95 8.30 13.18
CA TYR A 371 35.51 6.90 13.22
C TYR A 371 35.55 6.41 14.68
N SER A 372 34.44 6.56 15.39
CA SER A 372 34.21 5.79 16.61
C SER A 372 33.62 4.44 16.19
N LYS A 373 34.50 3.44 16.11
CA LYS A 373 34.14 2.02 16.27
C LYS A 373 33.35 1.90 17.58
N MET A 374 32.02 1.91 17.49
CA MET A 374 31.20 1.39 18.56
C MET A 374 31.26 -0.12 18.42
N ILE A 375 32.15 -0.69 19.24
CA ILE A 375 32.14 -2.09 19.62
C ILE A 375 30.68 -2.44 19.92
N VAL A 376 30.11 -3.32 19.11
CA VAL A 376 28.89 -4.05 19.43
C VAL A 376 29.21 -4.75 20.74
N SER A 377 28.79 -4.16 21.86
CA SER A 377 28.68 -4.90 23.10
C SER A 377 27.68 -6.00 22.79
N GLN A 378 28.19 -7.23 22.68
CA GLN A 378 27.38 -8.42 22.70
C GLN A 378 26.43 -8.27 23.89
N SER A 379 25.13 -8.10 23.59
CA SER A 379 24.08 -8.27 24.56
C SER A 379 24.34 -9.62 25.25
N PRO A 380 24.38 -9.69 26.59
CA PRO A 380 24.47 -10.98 27.25
C PRO A 380 23.25 -11.76 26.80
N PHE A 381 23.49 -12.90 26.16
CA PHE A 381 22.48 -13.85 25.70
C PHE A 381 21.30 -13.87 26.68
N ALA A 382 20.11 -13.49 26.21
CA ALA A 382 18.88 -13.81 26.92
C ALA A 382 18.87 -15.33 27.05
N GLN A 383 19.21 -15.83 28.24
CA GLN A 383 19.24 -17.24 28.54
C GLN A 383 17.83 -17.78 28.25
N HIS A 384 17.71 -18.60 27.21
CA HIS A 384 16.50 -19.38 26.98
C HIS A 384 16.25 -20.18 28.27
N ALA A 385 15.07 -20.04 28.87
CA ALA A 385 14.63 -20.93 29.95
C ALA A 385 14.36 -22.37 29.45
N SER A 386 14.39 -22.59 28.13
CA SER A 386 14.34 -23.91 27.53
C SER A 386 15.75 -24.51 27.51
N PRO A 387 15.91 -25.80 27.89
CA PRO A 387 17.21 -26.47 27.86
C PRO A 387 17.79 -26.45 26.44
N SER A 388 19.12 -26.36 26.33
CA SER A 388 19.82 -26.51 25.04
C SER A 388 19.52 -27.89 24.47
N ARG A 389 18.88 -27.94 23.29
CA ARG A 389 18.53 -29.19 22.62
C ARG A 389 19.55 -29.51 21.52
N PRO A 390 20.02 -30.77 21.42
CA PRO A 390 20.85 -31.16 20.30
C PRO A 390 20.11 -31.03 18.96
N PRO A 391 20.84 -30.89 17.85
CA PRO A 391 20.24 -31.03 16.53
C PRO A 391 19.60 -32.42 16.37
N LEU A 392 18.66 -32.54 15.43
CA LEU A 392 18.10 -33.84 15.06
C LEU A 392 19.21 -34.79 14.60
N TYR A 393 19.14 -36.06 14.99
CA TYR A 393 19.98 -37.09 14.44
C TYR A 393 19.66 -37.29 12.96
N VAL A 394 20.67 -37.13 12.11
CA VAL A 394 20.57 -37.27 10.66
C VAL A 394 21.22 -38.60 10.28
N ALA A 395 20.41 -39.58 9.90
CA ALA A 395 20.90 -40.89 9.47
C ALA A 395 21.73 -40.73 8.18
N SER A 396 23.01 -41.12 8.23
CA SER A 396 23.90 -41.01 7.07
C SER A 396 23.59 -42.13 6.07
N PRO A 397 23.26 -41.81 4.80
CA PRO A 397 22.89 -42.82 3.81
C PRO A 397 24.06 -43.78 3.58
N PRO A 398 23.77 -45.08 3.31
CA PRO A 398 24.79 -46.01 2.84
C PRO A 398 25.52 -45.47 1.61
N VAL A 399 26.82 -45.74 1.57
CA VAL A 399 27.70 -45.35 0.47
C VAL A 399 28.02 -46.54 -0.41
N ASP A 400 28.20 -46.28 -1.70
CA ASP A 400 28.76 -47.24 -2.63
C ASP A 400 30.23 -47.52 -2.23
N PRO A 401 30.61 -48.79 -2.00
CA PRO A 401 31.93 -49.13 -1.48
C PRO A 401 33.07 -48.88 -2.48
N THR A 402 32.77 -48.73 -3.77
CA THR A 402 33.75 -48.49 -4.83
C THR A 402 34.02 -47.00 -5.05
N THR A 403 32.98 -46.16 -4.95
CA THR A 403 33.08 -44.72 -5.20
C THR A 403 33.16 -43.89 -3.92
N GLY A 404 32.77 -44.46 -2.77
CA GLY A 404 32.65 -43.75 -1.49
C GLY A 404 31.53 -42.70 -1.46
N ARG A 405 30.68 -42.65 -2.48
CA ARG A 405 29.57 -41.69 -2.59
C ARG A 405 28.26 -42.30 -2.08
N PRO A 406 27.29 -41.50 -1.61
CA PRO A 406 25.96 -42.00 -1.29
C PRO A 406 25.35 -42.79 -2.44
N ILE A 407 24.60 -43.86 -2.15
CA ILE A 407 23.89 -44.63 -3.17
C ILE A 407 22.87 -43.76 -3.91
N ILE A 408 22.17 -42.88 -3.19
CA ILE A 408 21.29 -41.85 -3.77
C ILE A 408 22.08 -40.55 -3.81
N GLN A 409 22.48 -40.10 -5.02
CA GLN A 409 23.20 -38.84 -5.23
C GLN A 409 22.27 -37.74 -5.74
N ARG A 410 21.22 -38.10 -6.49
CA ARG A 410 20.20 -37.18 -6.99
C ARG A 410 18.79 -37.70 -6.74
N LEU A 411 17.96 -36.86 -6.14
CA LEU A 411 16.59 -37.17 -5.74
C LEU A 411 15.60 -36.24 -6.44
N LEU A 412 14.65 -36.79 -7.21
CA LEU A 412 13.49 -36.03 -7.69
C LEU A 412 12.37 -36.03 -6.64
N ILE A 413 11.79 -34.87 -6.41
CA ILE A 413 10.69 -34.67 -5.47
C ILE A 413 9.41 -34.56 -6.29
N ALA A 414 8.59 -35.61 -6.27
CA ALA A 414 7.29 -35.64 -6.96
C ALA A 414 6.19 -35.01 -6.09
N ASN A 415 6.46 -33.79 -5.60
CA ASN A 415 5.58 -33.04 -4.71
C ASN A 415 5.92 -31.54 -4.76
N ARG A 416 5.16 -30.72 -4.04
CA ARG A 416 5.29 -29.26 -3.99
C ARG A 416 5.22 -28.73 -2.55
N GLY A 417 5.27 -27.41 -2.41
CA GLY A 417 4.96 -26.74 -1.15
C GLY A 417 5.97 -27.06 -0.04
N GLU A 418 5.50 -27.08 1.21
CA GLU A 418 6.36 -27.22 2.39
C GLU A 418 7.09 -28.58 2.45
N ILE A 419 6.45 -29.68 2.05
CA ILE A 419 7.12 -30.99 2.07
C ILE A 419 8.27 -31.07 1.08
N ALA A 420 8.16 -30.39 -0.07
CA ALA A 420 9.27 -30.29 -1.00
C ALA A 420 10.43 -29.51 -0.37
N VAL A 421 10.15 -28.37 0.30
CA VAL A 421 11.17 -27.61 1.05
C VAL A 421 11.81 -28.47 2.15
N ARG A 422 11.00 -29.19 2.92
CA ARG A 422 11.45 -30.11 3.98
C ARG A 422 12.42 -31.18 3.43
N ILE A 423 12.09 -31.80 2.31
CA ILE A 423 12.94 -32.83 1.67
C ILE A 423 14.23 -32.20 1.16
N ILE A 424 14.15 -31.04 0.50
CA ILE A 424 15.32 -30.30 0.00
C ILE A 424 16.30 -30.00 1.13
N GLN A 425 15.79 -29.49 2.26
CA GLN A 425 16.63 -29.15 3.41
C GLN A 425 17.34 -30.36 4.00
N THR A 426 16.70 -31.53 4.07
CA THR A 426 17.40 -32.76 4.51
C THR A 426 18.39 -33.26 3.47
N CYS A 427 18.03 -33.28 2.20
CA CYS A 427 18.96 -33.71 1.13
C CYS A 427 20.23 -32.86 1.12
N ARG A 428 20.10 -31.54 1.36
CA ARG A 428 21.26 -30.64 1.50
C ARG A 428 22.18 -31.04 2.66
N LYS A 429 21.64 -31.44 3.81
CA LYS A 429 22.44 -31.97 4.94
C LYS A 429 23.15 -33.28 4.58
N LEU A 430 22.52 -34.09 3.74
CA LEU A 430 23.03 -35.39 3.28
C LEU A 430 23.94 -35.31 2.05
N ASN A 431 24.17 -34.11 1.52
CA ASN A 431 24.91 -33.88 0.27
C ASN A 431 24.31 -34.63 -0.94
N ILE A 432 22.98 -34.62 -1.04
CA ILE A 432 22.19 -35.19 -2.15
C ILE A 432 21.61 -34.04 -2.97
N SER A 433 21.82 -34.07 -4.29
CA SER A 433 21.26 -33.09 -5.22
C SER A 433 19.76 -33.29 -5.40
N THR A 434 19.02 -32.20 -5.55
CA THR A 434 17.56 -32.20 -5.56
C THR A 434 16.98 -31.66 -6.86
N VAL A 435 15.97 -32.36 -7.36
CA VAL A 435 15.16 -31.94 -8.51
C VAL A 435 13.74 -31.69 -8.04
N ALA A 436 13.31 -30.43 -8.01
CA ALA A 436 11.91 -30.06 -7.80
C ALA A 436 11.13 -30.08 -9.11
N VAL A 437 9.85 -30.44 -9.04
CA VAL A 437 8.91 -30.29 -10.15
C VAL A 437 7.84 -29.27 -9.77
N TYR A 438 7.43 -28.42 -10.71
CA TYR A 438 6.43 -27.39 -10.46
C TYR A 438 5.53 -27.17 -11.68
N VAL A 439 4.41 -26.47 -11.49
CA VAL A 439 3.54 -26.00 -12.58
C VAL A 439 3.57 -24.48 -12.63
N THR A 440 3.15 -23.90 -13.75
CA THR A 440 3.20 -22.44 -13.99
C THR A 440 2.52 -21.64 -12.88
N GLU A 441 1.39 -22.15 -12.36
CA GLU A 441 0.61 -21.56 -11.27
C GLU A 441 1.34 -21.56 -9.91
N ASP A 442 2.36 -22.40 -9.74
CA ASP A 442 3.17 -22.52 -8.51
C ASP A 442 4.57 -21.90 -8.65
N SER A 443 4.86 -21.20 -9.76
CA SER A 443 6.18 -20.69 -10.16
C SER A 443 6.86 -19.75 -9.15
N THR A 444 6.12 -19.18 -8.19
CA THR A 444 6.64 -18.29 -7.15
C THR A 444 6.97 -18.99 -5.83
N SER A 445 6.68 -20.29 -5.74
CA SER A 445 6.83 -21.10 -4.54
C SER A 445 8.29 -21.29 -4.13
N ARG A 446 8.56 -21.29 -2.83
CA ARG A 446 9.92 -21.34 -2.26
C ARG A 446 10.71 -22.60 -2.66
N HIS A 447 10.04 -23.76 -2.79
CA HIS A 447 10.71 -25.03 -3.11
C HIS A 447 11.43 -25.01 -4.47
N ILE A 448 10.95 -24.19 -5.42
CA ILE A 448 11.57 -24.00 -6.75
C ILE A 448 12.92 -23.30 -6.61
N ARG A 449 12.99 -22.28 -5.75
CA ARG A 449 14.21 -21.50 -5.51
C ARG A 449 15.22 -22.23 -4.64
N GLU A 450 14.75 -23.15 -3.80
CA GLU A 450 15.62 -23.91 -2.89
C GLU A 450 16.20 -25.18 -3.50
N ALA A 451 15.55 -25.79 -4.50
CA ALA A 451 16.08 -26.98 -5.15
C ALA A 451 17.31 -26.65 -6.02
N ASP A 452 18.20 -27.63 -6.22
CA ASP A 452 19.36 -27.46 -7.10
C ASP A 452 18.96 -27.39 -8.58
N THR A 453 17.84 -28.03 -8.92
CA THR A 453 17.22 -27.98 -10.26
C THR A 453 15.70 -27.97 -10.10
N ALA A 454 15.00 -27.16 -10.90
CA ALA A 454 13.54 -27.12 -10.92
C ALA A 454 13.01 -27.27 -12.35
N ILE A 455 12.06 -28.19 -12.56
CA ILE A 455 11.47 -28.51 -13.86
C ILE A 455 9.99 -28.10 -13.88
N CYS A 456 9.60 -27.26 -14.84
CA CYS A 456 8.20 -26.94 -15.08
C CYS A 456 7.53 -28.11 -15.82
N LEU A 457 6.44 -28.63 -15.26
CA LEU A 457 5.62 -29.69 -15.85
C LEU A 457 4.53 -29.17 -16.79
N GLY A 458 4.40 -27.84 -16.94
CA GLY A 458 3.35 -27.19 -17.73
C GLY A 458 2.38 -26.37 -16.88
N SER A 459 1.14 -26.21 -17.36
CA SER A 459 0.04 -25.53 -16.67
C SER A 459 -0.99 -26.55 -16.20
N LEU A 460 -1.67 -26.26 -15.09
CA LEU A 460 -2.84 -27.04 -14.66
C LEU A 460 -4.06 -26.85 -15.57
N ASN A 461 -4.06 -25.80 -16.39
CA ASN A 461 -5.19 -25.42 -17.25
C ASN A 461 -5.02 -25.84 -18.72
N SER A 462 -3.86 -26.33 -19.13
CA SER A 462 -3.63 -26.74 -20.51
C SER A 462 -4.30 -28.09 -20.80
N SER A 463 -5.37 -28.06 -21.60
CA SER A 463 -5.91 -29.22 -22.31
C SER A 463 -5.15 -29.55 -23.60
N THR A 464 -4.06 -28.83 -23.87
CA THR A 464 -3.27 -28.93 -25.10
C THR A 464 -1.88 -29.47 -24.78
N ASP A 465 -1.61 -30.68 -25.28
CA ASP A 465 -0.26 -31.21 -25.49
C ASP A 465 0.58 -30.19 -26.28
N GLU A 466 1.38 -29.39 -25.60
CA GLU A 466 2.49 -28.63 -26.20
C GLU A 466 3.85 -29.13 -25.69
N SER A 467 3.99 -30.45 -25.48
CA SER A 467 5.30 -31.09 -25.52
C SER A 467 5.61 -31.49 -26.96
N PRO A 468 6.80 -31.15 -27.52
CA PRO A 468 7.16 -31.55 -28.88
C PRO A 468 7.48 -33.06 -28.90
N GLY A 469 6.50 -33.88 -29.28
CA GLY A 469 6.66 -35.31 -29.53
C GLY A 469 5.36 -35.92 -30.06
N PRO A 470 5.40 -36.85 -31.03
CA PRO A 470 4.20 -37.41 -31.61
C PRO A 470 3.68 -38.54 -30.71
N GLN A 471 2.47 -38.41 -30.15
CA GLN A 471 1.59 -39.56 -29.92
C GLN A 471 0.14 -39.14 -29.62
N GLU A 472 -0.75 -40.09 -29.89
CA GLU A 472 -2.15 -39.95 -30.28
C GLU A 472 -3.14 -39.40 -29.23
N PRO A 473 -4.26 -38.81 -29.68
CA PRO A 473 -5.23 -38.15 -28.82
C PRO A 473 -6.15 -39.16 -28.12
N SER A 474 -6.09 -39.22 -26.79
CA SER A 474 -7.12 -39.89 -25.98
C SER A 474 -7.81 -38.89 -25.03
N ASN A 475 -9.11 -38.66 -25.26
CA ASN A 475 -10.12 -38.12 -24.34
C ASN A 475 -9.71 -37.04 -23.32
N ASN A 476 -9.62 -35.81 -23.81
CA ASN A 476 -10.18 -34.56 -23.27
C ASN A 476 -10.56 -34.48 -21.77
N THR A 477 -9.61 -34.72 -20.86
CA THR A 477 -9.63 -34.19 -19.49
C THR A 477 -8.19 -33.78 -19.14
N PRO A 478 -7.90 -32.50 -18.87
CA PRO A 478 -6.56 -32.08 -18.49
C PRO A 478 -6.14 -32.83 -17.22
N SER A 479 -5.17 -33.73 -17.35
CA SER A 479 -4.65 -34.52 -16.22
C SER A 479 -3.67 -33.66 -15.44
N ASN A 480 -3.92 -33.49 -14.14
CA ASN A 480 -3.03 -32.75 -13.23
C ASN A 480 -1.58 -33.29 -13.39
N PRO A 481 -0.59 -32.47 -13.78
CA PRO A 481 0.76 -32.95 -14.03
C PRO A 481 1.42 -33.65 -12.85
N PHE A 482 1.05 -33.31 -11.60
CA PHE A 482 1.52 -34.01 -10.40
C PHE A 482 0.95 -35.43 -10.23
N LEU A 483 -0.08 -35.79 -11.00
CA LEU A 483 -0.69 -37.12 -11.04
C LEU A 483 -0.31 -37.90 -12.32
N ASN A 484 0.49 -37.30 -13.21
CA ASN A 484 0.89 -37.92 -14.46
C ASN A 484 2.15 -38.79 -14.28
N ILE A 485 1.94 -40.09 -14.05
CA ILE A 485 3.00 -41.08 -13.82
C ILE A 485 4.04 -41.08 -14.95
N PRO A 486 3.68 -41.27 -16.25
CA PRO A 486 4.66 -41.25 -17.34
C PRO A 486 5.48 -39.96 -17.41
N LEU A 487 4.86 -38.81 -17.19
CA LEU A 487 5.57 -37.52 -17.19
C LEU A 487 6.62 -37.44 -16.08
N LEU A 488 6.27 -37.84 -14.86
CA LEU A 488 7.19 -37.81 -13.72
C LEU A 488 8.36 -38.79 -13.89
N ILE A 489 8.11 -40.00 -14.43
CA ILE A 489 9.17 -40.97 -14.74
C ILE A 489 10.12 -40.43 -15.81
N ARG A 490 9.57 -39.90 -16.92
CA ARG A 490 10.39 -39.28 -17.98
C ARG A 490 11.23 -38.13 -17.44
N THR A 491 10.65 -37.31 -16.57
CA THR A 491 11.35 -36.18 -15.94
C THR A 491 12.52 -36.67 -15.08
N ALA A 492 12.29 -37.68 -14.22
CA ALA A 492 13.34 -38.25 -13.37
C ALA A 492 14.48 -38.86 -14.17
N LEU A 493 14.18 -39.58 -15.25
CA LEU A 493 15.18 -40.15 -16.16
C LEU A 493 15.96 -39.05 -16.90
N ALA A 494 15.27 -38.02 -17.41
CA ALA A 494 15.90 -36.91 -18.12
C ALA A 494 16.85 -36.10 -17.21
N THR A 495 16.52 -35.96 -15.92
CA THR A 495 17.38 -35.30 -14.93
C THR A 495 18.42 -36.23 -14.31
N GLN A 496 18.50 -37.49 -14.74
CA GLN A 496 19.39 -38.51 -14.20
C GLN A 496 19.28 -38.60 -12.67
N SER A 497 18.05 -38.66 -12.16
CA SER A 497 17.80 -38.90 -10.75
C SER A 497 18.00 -40.39 -10.45
N ASP A 498 18.51 -40.70 -9.26
CA ASP A 498 18.65 -42.09 -8.78
C ASP A 498 17.34 -42.57 -8.11
N ALA A 499 16.57 -41.61 -7.59
CA ALA A 499 15.43 -41.91 -6.74
C ALA A 499 14.32 -40.85 -6.85
N ILE A 500 13.11 -41.22 -6.45
CA ILE A 500 11.94 -40.34 -6.38
C ILE A 500 11.35 -40.35 -4.96
N HIS A 501 11.24 -39.17 -4.36
CA HIS A 501 10.52 -38.96 -3.11
C HIS A 501 9.12 -38.42 -3.40
N PRO A 502 8.04 -39.16 -3.06
CA PRO A 502 6.69 -38.71 -3.38
C PRO A 502 6.11 -37.73 -2.35
N GLY A 503 6.74 -37.59 -1.18
CA GLY A 503 6.23 -36.74 -0.10
C GLY A 503 4.96 -37.36 0.48
N TYR A 504 3.90 -36.55 0.60
CA TYR A 504 2.56 -37.01 0.98
C TYR A 504 1.48 -36.39 0.08
N GLY A 505 0.31 -37.00 -0.01
CA GLY A 505 -0.68 -36.64 -1.03
C GLY A 505 -0.20 -37.00 -2.45
N TYR A 506 -0.90 -36.54 -3.47
CA TYR A 506 -0.63 -36.89 -4.87
C TYR A 506 -0.47 -38.41 -5.08
N LEU A 507 0.69 -38.86 -5.56
CA LEU A 507 0.98 -40.26 -5.89
C LEU A 507 1.71 -41.03 -4.76
N SER A 508 1.84 -40.46 -3.57
CA SER A 508 2.58 -41.08 -2.45
C SER A 508 2.05 -42.42 -1.96
N GLU A 509 0.77 -42.69 -2.14
CA GLU A 509 0.13 -43.96 -1.79
C GLU A 509 -0.30 -44.75 -3.04
N ASN A 510 0.19 -44.37 -4.22
CA ASN A 510 -0.20 -44.98 -5.49
C ASN A 510 0.74 -46.16 -5.83
N ALA A 511 0.21 -47.39 -5.75
CA ALA A 511 0.97 -48.60 -6.05
C ALA A 511 1.49 -48.65 -7.50
N ALA A 512 0.71 -48.18 -8.48
CA ALA A 512 1.12 -48.16 -9.89
C ALA A 512 2.29 -47.20 -10.13
N PHE A 513 2.32 -46.06 -9.43
CA PHE A 513 3.45 -45.14 -9.46
C PHE A 513 4.69 -45.80 -8.88
N ALA A 514 4.60 -46.39 -7.69
CA ALA A 514 5.73 -47.06 -7.05
C ALA A 514 6.31 -48.19 -7.92
N THR A 515 5.46 -48.94 -8.63
CA THR A 515 5.88 -49.93 -9.63
C THR A 515 6.58 -49.27 -10.81
N ALA A 516 5.99 -48.24 -11.41
CA ALA A 516 6.59 -47.54 -12.56
C ALA A 516 7.95 -46.91 -12.24
N VAL A 517 8.16 -46.42 -11.00
CA VAL A 517 9.46 -45.93 -10.54
C VAL A 517 10.50 -47.07 -10.53
N ARG A 518 10.13 -48.22 -9.97
CA ARG A 518 11.03 -49.39 -9.87
C ARG A 518 11.32 -50.00 -11.25
N ASP A 519 10.32 -50.11 -12.11
CA ASP A 519 10.46 -50.64 -13.47
C ASP A 519 11.38 -49.75 -14.33
N ALA A 520 11.43 -48.45 -14.03
CA ALA A 520 12.36 -47.50 -14.65
C ALA A 520 13.80 -47.57 -14.08
N GLY A 521 14.07 -48.48 -13.13
CA GLY A 521 15.38 -48.62 -12.48
C GLY A 521 15.67 -47.56 -11.41
N LEU A 522 14.64 -46.83 -10.94
CA LEU A 522 14.77 -45.78 -9.94
C LEU A 522 14.36 -46.30 -8.55
N ILE A 523 14.92 -45.70 -7.49
CA ILE A 523 14.52 -46.01 -6.11
C ILE A 523 13.26 -45.20 -5.73
N PHE A 524 12.20 -45.90 -5.32
CA PHE A 524 11.01 -45.27 -4.74
C PHE A 524 11.18 -45.10 -3.23
N LEU A 525 11.14 -43.86 -2.72
CA LEU A 525 11.23 -43.58 -1.27
C LEU A 525 9.87 -43.76 -0.58
N GLY A 526 9.47 -45.01 -0.43
CA GLY A 526 8.24 -45.43 0.24
C GLY A 526 8.15 -46.96 0.32
N PRO A 527 7.02 -47.49 0.81
CA PRO A 527 6.86 -48.93 1.01
C PRO A 527 6.84 -49.72 -0.32
N SER A 528 6.90 -51.05 -0.19
CA SER A 528 6.82 -51.96 -1.33
C SER A 528 5.49 -51.83 -2.06
N THR A 529 5.46 -52.15 -3.37
CA THR A 529 4.21 -52.18 -4.14
C THR A 529 3.16 -53.07 -3.47
N THR A 530 3.58 -54.23 -2.97
CA THR A 530 2.71 -55.16 -2.23
C THR A 530 2.08 -54.50 -1.01
N ALA A 531 2.88 -53.82 -0.17
CA ALA A 531 2.35 -53.12 1.00
C ALA A 531 1.37 -52.00 0.61
N LEU A 532 1.65 -51.23 -0.46
CA LEU A 532 0.74 -50.21 -0.97
C LEU A 532 -0.60 -50.80 -1.46
N THR A 533 -0.56 -51.93 -2.18
CA THR A 533 -1.78 -52.61 -2.65
C THR A 533 -2.59 -53.21 -1.50
N SER A 534 -1.93 -53.87 -0.54
CA SER A 534 -2.60 -54.52 0.59
C SER A 534 -3.20 -53.53 1.60
N LEU A 535 -2.62 -52.33 1.73
CA LEU A 535 -3.07 -51.29 2.65
C LEU A 535 -3.99 -50.23 2.04
N GLY A 536 -3.98 -50.08 0.71
CA GLY A 536 -4.71 -49.00 0.02
C GLY A 536 -6.23 -49.13 0.05
N ASP A 537 -6.77 -50.34 0.24
CA ASP A 537 -8.21 -50.57 0.40
C ASP A 537 -8.54 -50.96 1.84
N LYS A 538 -9.46 -50.21 2.48
CA LYS A 538 -9.80 -50.39 3.90
C LYS A 538 -10.47 -51.73 4.18
N ARG A 539 -11.26 -52.24 3.23
CA ARG A 539 -11.94 -53.54 3.34
C ARG A 539 -10.90 -54.66 3.29
N ALA A 540 -9.97 -54.59 2.34
CA ALA A 540 -8.88 -55.55 2.16
C ALA A 540 -7.96 -55.56 3.38
N ALA A 541 -7.52 -54.39 3.85
CA ALA A 541 -6.65 -54.27 5.03
C ALA A 541 -7.31 -54.89 6.28
N LYS A 542 -8.58 -54.58 6.55
CA LYS A 542 -9.30 -55.12 7.72
C LYS A 542 -9.59 -56.61 7.61
N SER A 543 -9.94 -57.10 6.42
CA SER A 543 -10.13 -58.53 6.19
C SER A 543 -8.82 -59.29 6.37
N TYR A 544 -7.72 -58.75 5.83
CA TYR A 544 -6.39 -59.31 5.95
C TYR A 544 -5.94 -59.38 7.42
N LEU A 545 -6.10 -58.30 8.19
CA LEU A 545 -5.79 -58.28 9.62
C LEU A 545 -6.68 -59.23 10.44
N ARG A 546 -7.97 -59.33 10.13
CA ARG A 546 -8.88 -60.27 10.81
C ARG A 546 -8.42 -61.72 10.64
N THR A 547 -7.89 -62.08 9.48
CA THR A 547 -7.40 -63.43 9.19
C THR A 547 -6.00 -63.69 9.74
N HIS A 548 -5.06 -62.74 9.58
CA HIS A 548 -3.64 -62.99 9.84
C HIS A 548 -3.13 -62.42 11.18
N ALA A 549 -3.89 -61.51 11.81
CA ALA A 549 -3.55 -60.91 13.09
C ALA A 549 -4.81 -60.67 13.94
N PRO A 550 -5.54 -61.73 14.36
CA PRO A 550 -6.81 -61.62 15.09
C PRO A 550 -6.67 -60.92 16.46
N SER A 551 -5.44 -60.76 16.97
CA SER A 551 -5.14 -59.98 18.17
C SER A 551 -5.22 -58.47 17.96
N VAL A 552 -5.23 -57.97 16.72
CA VAL A 552 -5.37 -56.53 16.43
C VAL A 552 -6.83 -56.12 16.67
N PRO A 553 -7.12 -55.18 17.59
CA PRO A 553 -8.48 -54.75 17.84
C PRO A 553 -9.06 -54.02 16.62
N LEU A 554 -10.10 -54.56 15.99
CA LEU A 554 -10.80 -53.92 14.87
C LEU A 554 -12.09 -53.24 15.35
N ILE A 555 -12.46 -52.11 14.74
CA ILE A 555 -13.76 -51.48 15.00
C ILE A 555 -14.88 -52.46 14.56
N PRO A 556 -15.89 -52.71 15.39
CA PRO A 556 -17.06 -53.50 14.98
C PRO A 556 -17.68 -52.91 13.72
N GLY A 557 -17.87 -53.73 12.69
CA GLY A 557 -18.26 -53.22 11.38
C GLY A 557 -18.53 -54.31 10.36
N PHE A 558 -19.21 -53.91 9.29
CA PHE A 558 -19.53 -54.75 8.15
C PHE A 558 -18.53 -54.51 7.03
N VAL A 559 -17.81 -55.58 6.69
CA VAL A 559 -16.73 -55.63 5.70
C VAL A 559 -17.13 -56.54 4.52
N GLY A 560 -18.41 -56.92 4.44
CA GLY A 560 -18.93 -57.80 3.39
C GLY A 560 -18.94 -57.14 2.02
N THR A 561 -19.10 -57.95 0.98
CA THR A 561 -19.10 -57.50 -0.43
C THR A 561 -20.44 -56.95 -0.90
N SER A 562 -21.54 -57.17 -0.16
CA SER A 562 -22.84 -56.63 -0.54
C SER A 562 -22.88 -55.11 -0.40
N GLN A 563 -23.35 -54.43 -1.46
CA GLN A 563 -23.56 -52.98 -1.53
C GLN A 563 -25.04 -52.61 -1.62
N THR A 564 -25.95 -53.58 -1.41
CA THR A 564 -27.39 -53.29 -1.48
C THR A 564 -27.81 -52.49 -0.24
N PRO A 565 -28.70 -51.48 -0.38
CA PRO A 565 -29.17 -50.71 0.78
C PRO A 565 -29.82 -51.58 1.86
N ALA A 566 -30.54 -52.64 1.48
CA ALA A 566 -31.20 -53.54 2.42
C ALA A 566 -30.20 -54.31 3.30
N ASP A 567 -29.15 -54.88 2.70
CA ASP A 567 -28.13 -55.63 3.44
C ASP A 567 -27.32 -54.70 4.36
N LEU A 568 -27.01 -53.49 3.88
CA LEU A 568 -26.28 -52.48 4.66
C LEU A 568 -27.11 -51.94 5.84
N ILE A 569 -28.44 -51.79 5.69
CA ILE A 569 -29.34 -51.42 6.80
C ILE A 569 -29.39 -52.54 7.86
N SER A 570 -29.48 -53.80 7.42
CA SER A 570 -29.44 -54.96 8.32
C SER A 570 -28.15 -55.00 9.13
N ALA A 571 -27.01 -54.85 8.44
CA ALA A 571 -25.69 -54.78 9.06
C ALA A 571 -25.55 -53.60 10.03
N ALA A 572 -26.05 -52.41 9.67
CA ALA A 572 -26.06 -51.25 10.57
C ALA A 572 -26.89 -51.49 11.84
N THR A 573 -27.99 -52.23 11.72
CA THR A 573 -28.85 -52.61 12.84
C THR A 573 -28.14 -53.59 13.77
N GLU A 574 -27.41 -54.56 13.22
CA GLU A 574 -26.60 -55.53 13.99
C GLU A 574 -25.42 -54.88 14.72
N ILE A 575 -24.71 -53.95 14.06
CA ILE A 575 -23.63 -53.15 14.68
C ILE A 575 -24.20 -52.23 15.79
N GLY A 576 -25.43 -51.75 15.58
CA GLY A 576 -26.12 -50.79 16.43
C GLY A 576 -25.74 -49.34 16.15
N PHE A 577 -26.72 -48.46 16.11
CA PHE A 577 -26.54 -47.03 15.89
C PHE A 577 -25.89 -46.31 17.12
N PRO A 578 -25.23 -45.15 16.94
CA PRO A 578 -24.86 -44.55 15.65
C PRO A 578 -23.77 -45.36 14.92
N VAL A 579 -23.82 -45.34 13.59
CA VAL A 579 -22.84 -45.95 12.69
C VAL A 579 -22.21 -44.91 11.78
N ILE A 580 -21.07 -45.23 11.19
CA ILE A 580 -20.42 -44.40 10.17
C ILE A 580 -20.30 -45.19 8.86
N VAL A 581 -20.80 -44.62 7.79
CA VAL A 581 -20.59 -45.07 6.40
C VAL A 581 -19.28 -44.48 5.92
N LYS A 582 -18.40 -45.28 5.33
CA LYS A 582 -17.12 -44.83 4.78
C LYS A 582 -16.89 -45.42 3.40
N ALA A 583 -16.37 -44.65 2.46
CA ALA A 583 -15.87 -45.18 1.19
C ALA A 583 -14.73 -46.19 1.40
N SER A 584 -14.73 -47.30 0.64
CA SER A 584 -13.72 -48.37 0.77
C SER A 584 -12.32 -47.93 0.33
N ALA A 585 -12.25 -47.22 -0.80
CA ALA A 585 -11.03 -46.70 -1.41
C ALA A 585 -10.72 -45.23 -1.05
N GLY A 586 -11.43 -44.66 -0.06
CA GLY A 586 -11.40 -43.22 0.22
C GLY A 586 -10.40 -42.77 1.29
N GLY A 587 -9.75 -41.63 1.08
CA GLY A 587 -8.83 -40.96 2.02
C GLY A 587 -9.20 -39.48 2.27
N GLY A 588 -8.63 -38.88 3.32
CA GLY A 588 -8.73 -37.42 3.56
C GLY A 588 -10.11 -36.91 4.02
N GLY A 589 -10.92 -37.76 4.65
CA GLY A 589 -12.19 -37.34 5.25
C GLY A 589 -13.40 -37.29 4.30
N LYS A 590 -13.21 -37.53 2.99
CA LYS A 590 -14.25 -37.50 1.97
C LYS A 590 -15.01 -38.84 1.90
N GLY A 591 -16.30 -38.78 1.60
CA GLY A 591 -17.14 -39.98 1.47
C GLY A 591 -17.44 -40.68 2.80
N MET A 592 -17.44 -39.94 3.91
CA MET A 592 -17.84 -40.45 5.23
C MET A 592 -19.11 -39.78 5.73
N ARG A 593 -20.04 -40.55 6.30
CA ARG A 593 -21.31 -40.04 6.86
C ARG A 593 -21.66 -40.73 8.17
N ILE A 594 -21.94 -39.94 9.19
CA ILE A 594 -22.45 -40.43 10.47
C ILE A 594 -23.96 -40.58 10.34
N VAL A 595 -24.46 -41.77 10.64
CA VAL A 595 -25.89 -42.08 10.65
C VAL A 595 -26.31 -42.32 12.09
N GLN A 596 -27.18 -41.46 12.60
CA GLN A 596 -27.59 -41.50 14.01
C GLN A 596 -28.71 -42.51 14.26
N GLU A 597 -29.59 -42.70 13.28
CA GLU A 597 -30.80 -43.52 13.39
C GLU A 597 -31.16 -44.18 12.05
N PRO A 598 -31.92 -45.29 12.06
CA PRO A 598 -32.24 -46.05 10.84
C PRO A 598 -32.90 -45.23 9.72
N SER A 599 -33.76 -44.28 10.07
CA SER A 599 -34.50 -43.41 9.12
C SER A 599 -33.59 -42.58 8.21
N GLN A 600 -32.37 -42.29 8.65
CA GLN A 600 -31.38 -41.47 7.93
C GLN A 600 -30.46 -42.30 7.02
N PHE A 601 -30.46 -43.62 7.16
CA PHE A 601 -29.42 -44.47 6.59
C PHE A 601 -29.41 -44.45 5.06
N GLU A 602 -30.58 -44.61 4.43
CA GLU A 602 -30.68 -44.70 2.97
C GLU A 602 -30.23 -43.40 2.27
N SER A 603 -30.61 -42.24 2.82
CA SER A 603 -30.24 -40.94 2.26
C SER A 603 -28.73 -40.68 2.43
N GLU A 604 -28.16 -40.96 3.59
CA GLU A 604 -26.73 -40.76 3.86
C GLU A 604 -25.84 -41.76 3.11
N LEU A 605 -26.28 -43.02 2.94
CA LEU A 605 -25.59 -44.00 2.11
C LEU A 605 -25.49 -43.53 0.65
N ARG A 606 -26.61 -43.10 0.04
CA ARG A 606 -26.60 -42.59 -1.35
C ARG A 606 -25.65 -41.40 -1.51
N ARG A 607 -25.63 -40.50 -0.52
CA ARG A 607 -24.71 -39.34 -0.53
C ARG A 607 -23.26 -39.78 -0.43
N ALA A 608 -22.94 -40.74 0.45
CA ALA A 608 -21.60 -41.29 0.59
C ALA A 608 -21.13 -41.98 -0.69
N GLN A 609 -21.97 -42.82 -1.31
CA GLN A 609 -21.68 -43.52 -2.56
C GLN A 609 -21.47 -42.54 -3.72
N SER A 610 -22.33 -41.53 -3.86
CA SER A 610 -22.19 -40.48 -4.89
C SER A 610 -20.93 -39.61 -4.70
N GLU A 611 -20.53 -39.37 -3.46
CA GLU A 611 -19.26 -38.68 -3.18
C GLU A 611 -18.05 -39.57 -3.48
N ALA A 612 -18.12 -40.85 -3.10
CA ALA A 612 -17.06 -41.83 -3.36
C ALA A 612 -16.82 -42.04 -4.85
N GLU A 613 -17.89 -42.19 -5.64
CA GLU A 613 -17.82 -42.32 -7.10
C GLU A 613 -17.15 -41.10 -7.75
N ARG A 614 -17.57 -39.89 -7.36
CA ARG A 614 -17.00 -38.65 -7.91
C ARG A 614 -15.54 -38.41 -7.49
N ALA A 615 -15.16 -38.84 -6.30
CA ALA A 615 -13.83 -38.56 -5.74
C ALA A 615 -12.79 -39.66 -6.05
N PHE A 616 -13.23 -40.91 -6.15
CA PHE A 616 -12.35 -42.09 -6.21
C PHE A 616 -12.71 -43.06 -7.36
N GLY A 617 -13.77 -42.79 -8.13
CA GLY A 617 -14.22 -43.66 -9.22
C GLY A 617 -14.79 -45.00 -8.77
N GLN A 618 -15.10 -45.15 -7.48
CA GLN A 618 -15.71 -46.34 -6.90
C GLN A 618 -16.77 -45.96 -5.87
N SER A 619 -17.97 -46.53 -6.00
CA SER A 619 -19.09 -46.28 -5.08
C SER A 619 -19.11 -47.18 -3.83
N ASP A 620 -18.16 -48.09 -3.70
CA ASP A 620 -18.14 -49.09 -2.62
C ASP A 620 -17.97 -48.44 -1.23
N CYS A 621 -18.85 -48.81 -0.30
CA CYS A 621 -18.82 -48.37 1.09
C CYS A 621 -18.62 -49.54 2.07
N ILE A 622 -18.09 -49.22 3.25
CA ILE A 622 -18.02 -50.07 4.44
C ILE A 622 -18.79 -49.40 5.60
N LEU A 623 -19.21 -50.20 6.57
CA LEU A 623 -19.90 -49.71 7.77
C LEU A 623 -19.09 -50.03 9.01
N GLU A 624 -19.01 -49.05 9.91
CA GLU A 624 -18.34 -49.21 11.19
C GLU A 624 -19.17 -48.59 12.31
N LYS A 625 -18.98 -49.09 13.54
CA LYS A 625 -19.50 -48.43 14.72
C LYS A 625 -18.93 -47.02 14.82
N TYR A 626 -19.80 -46.02 15.01
CA TYR A 626 -19.34 -44.66 15.26
C TYR A 626 -19.03 -44.46 16.75
N ILE A 627 -17.76 -44.18 17.05
CA ILE A 627 -17.29 -43.87 18.41
C ILE A 627 -17.34 -42.35 18.59
N ALA A 628 -18.38 -41.85 19.24
CA ALA A 628 -18.65 -40.41 19.35
C ALA A 628 -17.62 -39.66 20.21
N ALA A 629 -17.21 -40.24 21.34
CA ALA A 629 -16.20 -39.68 22.23
C ALA A 629 -14.81 -40.28 21.94
N ALA A 630 -14.36 -40.14 20.70
CA ALA A 630 -13.10 -40.73 20.23
C ALA A 630 -11.91 -39.78 20.37
N LYS A 631 -10.75 -40.33 20.70
CA LYS A 631 -9.46 -39.76 20.30
C LYS A 631 -8.97 -40.41 19.02
N HIS A 632 -8.34 -39.62 18.17
CA HIS A 632 -7.59 -40.11 17.02
C HIS A 632 -6.12 -40.13 17.43
N VAL A 633 -5.57 -41.33 17.63
CA VAL A 633 -4.18 -41.53 18.05
C VAL A 633 -3.49 -42.38 17.01
N GLU A 634 -2.29 -42.00 16.64
CA GLU A 634 -1.56 -42.67 15.57
C GLU A 634 -0.12 -42.96 15.97
N ILE A 635 0.44 -44.06 15.47
CA ILE A 635 1.79 -44.52 15.80
C ILE A 635 2.68 -44.40 14.58
N GLN A 636 3.77 -43.66 14.70
CA GLN A 636 4.81 -43.61 13.67
C GLN A 636 5.55 -44.94 13.64
N ILE A 637 5.70 -45.54 12.46
CA ILE A 637 6.58 -46.69 12.24
C ILE A 637 7.59 -46.41 11.14
N PHE A 638 8.72 -47.11 11.23
CA PHE A 638 9.70 -47.25 10.16
C PHE A 638 10.03 -48.72 9.98
N GLY A 639 10.03 -49.19 8.74
CA GLY A 639 10.54 -50.51 8.41
C GLY A 639 11.72 -50.46 7.45
N ASP A 640 12.61 -51.46 7.49
CA ASP A 640 13.67 -51.64 6.48
C ASP A 640 13.43 -52.80 5.52
N GLN A 641 14.31 -52.94 4.53
CA GLN A 641 14.23 -54.00 3.52
C GLN A 641 14.58 -55.39 4.11
N ASP A 642 15.16 -55.46 5.31
CA ASP A 642 15.44 -56.72 6.02
C ASP A 642 14.21 -57.21 6.83
N GLY A 643 13.10 -56.45 6.82
CA GLY A 643 11.86 -56.78 7.54
C GLY A 643 11.83 -56.30 9.00
N THR A 644 12.81 -55.51 9.44
CA THR A 644 12.80 -54.90 10.78
C THR A 644 11.82 -53.74 10.80
N VAL A 645 10.93 -53.66 11.80
CA VAL A 645 9.99 -52.55 11.98
C VAL A 645 10.09 -51.97 13.39
N ILE A 646 10.16 -50.64 13.49
CA ILE A 646 10.35 -49.89 14.74
C ILE A 646 9.30 -48.79 14.86
N ALA A 647 8.73 -48.62 16.06
CA ALA A 647 7.82 -47.51 16.37
C ALA A 647 8.56 -46.28 16.93
N PHE A 648 8.18 -45.09 16.46
CA PHE A 648 8.69 -43.78 16.88
C PHE A 648 7.65 -43.00 17.69
N GLY A 649 7.01 -43.68 18.66
CA GLY A 649 6.01 -43.09 19.54
C GLY A 649 4.68 -42.74 18.86
N GLU A 650 3.78 -42.13 19.62
CA GLU A 650 2.43 -41.77 19.20
C GLU A 650 2.24 -40.26 18.95
N ARG A 651 1.17 -39.91 18.23
CA ARG A 651 0.64 -38.55 18.11
C ARG A 651 -0.86 -38.54 18.40
N ASP A 652 -1.33 -37.52 19.11
CA ASP A 652 -2.76 -37.21 19.27
C ASP A 652 -3.16 -36.20 18.19
N CYS A 653 -4.03 -36.63 17.29
CA CYS A 653 -4.54 -35.83 16.18
C CYS A 653 -6.04 -35.56 16.33
N SER A 654 -6.56 -35.56 17.57
CA SER A 654 -8.01 -35.48 17.81
C SER A 654 -8.61 -34.10 17.54
N VAL A 655 -7.82 -33.03 17.44
CA VAL A 655 -8.38 -31.71 17.06
C VAL A 655 -8.59 -31.67 15.55
N GLN A 656 -9.84 -31.95 15.14
CA GLN A 656 -10.22 -32.13 13.75
C GLN A 656 -11.45 -31.30 13.36
N ARG A 657 -11.50 -30.88 12.11
CA ARG A 657 -12.67 -30.25 11.47
C ARG A 657 -13.07 -31.07 10.26
N ARG A 658 -14.29 -31.61 10.25
CA ARG A 658 -14.79 -32.51 9.19
C ARG A 658 -13.80 -33.64 8.86
N HIS A 659 -13.24 -34.25 9.90
CA HIS A 659 -12.23 -35.32 9.80
C HIS A 659 -10.88 -34.92 9.18
N GLN A 660 -10.62 -33.61 9.04
CA GLN A 660 -9.31 -33.08 8.69
C GLN A 660 -8.58 -32.63 9.97
N LYS A 661 -7.33 -33.06 10.15
CA LYS A 661 -6.49 -32.71 11.30
C LYS A 661 -6.09 -31.23 11.23
N VAL A 662 -6.11 -30.54 12.38
CA VAL A 662 -5.88 -29.09 12.50
C VAL A 662 -4.78 -28.75 13.50
N VAL A 663 -4.79 -29.44 14.65
CA VAL A 663 -3.77 -29.35 15.70
C VAL A 663 -3.41 -30.77 16.12
N GLU A 664 -2.11 -31.06 16.14
CA GLU A 664 -1.55 -32.35 16.49
C GLU A 664 -0.56 -32.16 17.63
N GLU A 665 -0.48 -33.13 18.53
CA GLU A 665 0.47 -33.07 19.64
C GLU A 665 1.06 -34.43 20.00
N THR A 666 2.25 -34.41 20.58
CA THR A 666 2.92 -35.62 21.09
C THR A 666 3.77 -35.28 22.31
N PRO A 667 3.81 -36.15 23.34
CA PRO A 667 3.02 -37.38 23.48
C PRO A 667 1.53 -37.14 23.75
N CYS A 668 0.69 -38.16 23.58
CA CYS A 668 -0.73 -38.06 23.90
C CYS A 668 -0.94 -38.11 25.43
N GLY A 669 -1.38 -37.00 26.03
CA GLY A 669 -1.57 -36.88 27.47
C GLY A 669 -2.70 -37.72 28.07
N PHE A 670 -3.52 -38.39 27.25
CA PHE A 670 -4.59 -39.28 27.71
C PHE A 670 -4.15 -40.73 27.85
N LEU A 671 -3.15 -41.18 27.08
CA LEU A 671 -2.70 -42.56 27.12
C LEU A 671 -1.86 -42.84 28.36
N THR A 672 -2.14 -43.97 28.99
CA THR A 672 -1.22 -44.57 29.98
C THR A 672 -0.02 -45.17 29.26
N ASP A 673 1.10 -45.34 29.97
CA ASP A 673 2.30 -45.97 29.40
C ASP A 673 2.08 -47.42 28.98
N GLU A 674 1.14 -48.12 29.61
CA GLU A 674 0.72 -49.47 29.20
C GLU A 674 -0.01 -49.44 27.86
N MET A 675 -1.04 -48.59 27.71
CA MET A 675 -1.80 -48.47 26.48
C MET A 675 -0.91 -47.99 25.31
N ARG A 676 -0.01 -47.04 25.57
CA ARG A 676 0.99 -46.58 24.60
C ARG A 676 1.87 -47.72 24.11
N ARG A 677 2.40 -48.54 25.04
CA ARG A 677 3.22 -49.71 24.69
C ARG A 677 2.44 -50.72 23.86
N GLU A 678 1.20 -51.02 24.26
CA GLU A 678 0.33 -51.96 23.54
C GLU A 678 0.02 -51.46 22.12
N MET A 679 -0.27 -50.18 21.95
CA MET A 679 -0.52 -49.57 20.64
C MET A 679 0.76 -49.59 19.77
N CYS A 680 1.92 -49.25 20.33
CA CYS A 680 3.20 -49.34 19.62
C CYS A 680 3.53 -50.78 19.18
N ASP A 681 3.41 -51.75 20.08
CA ASP A 681 3.66 -53.16 19.77
C ASP A 681 2.64 -53.68 18.72
N THR A 682 1.39 -53.19 18.76
CA THR A 682 0.37 -53.49 17.74
C THR A 682 0.74 -52.90 16.38
N ALA A 683 1.21 -51.65 16.33
CA ALA A 683 1.65 -51.01 15.09
C ALA A 683 2.87 -51.71 14.48
N VAL A 684 3.86 -52.10 15.29
CA VAL A 684 5.02 -52.88 14.84
C VAL A 684 4.60 -54.23 14.27
N ARG A 685 3.66 -54.92 14.94
CA ARG A 685 3.13 -56.20 14.47
C ARG A 685 2.43 -56.08 13.11
N ILE A 686 1.62 -55.02 12.93
CA ILE A 686 0.96 -54.74 11.65
C ILE A 686 2.00 -54.48 10.56
N GLY A 687 3.01 -53.63 10.83
CA GLY A 687 4.08 -53.34 9.87
C GLY A 687 4.93 -54.56 9.53
N THR A 688 5.23 -55.42 10.52
CA THR A 688 5.99 -56.66 10.30
C THR A 688 5.22 -57.63 9.43
N LEU A 689 3.91 -57.79 9.66
CA LEU A 689 3.05 -58.70 8.93
C LEU A 689 3.01 -58.41 7.42
N ILE A 690 3.10 -57.13 7.05
CA ILE A 690 3.02 -56.67 5.65
C ILE A 690 4.39 -56.36 5.05
N GLU A 691 5.47 -56.75 5.74
CA GLU A 691 6.85 -56.49 5.32
C GLU A 691 7.07 -55.00 4.97
N TYR A 692 6.59 -54.14 5.86
CA TYR A 692 6.57 -52.70 5.63
C TYR A 692 7.99 -52.14 5.54
N ALA A 693 8.22 -51.22 4.60
CA ALA A 693 9.49 -50.53 4.42
C ALA A 693 9.29 -49.01 4.28
N GLY A 694 10.27 -48.23 4.74
CA GLY A 694 10.19 -46.77 4.77
C GLY A 694 9.32 -46.24 5.93
N ALA A 695 8.86 -45.00 5.82
CA ALA A 695 8.01 -44.35 6.82
C ALA A 695 6.53 -44.74 6.64
N GLY A 696 5.84 -45.00 7.73
CA GLY A 696 4.39 -45.21 7.74
C GLY A 696 3.76 -44.85 9.07
N THR A 697 2.44 -44.73 9.08
CA THR A 697 1.71 -44.46 10.31
C THR A 697 0.53 -45.42 10.44
N VAL A 698 0.39 -46.03 11.61
CA VAL A 698 -0.79 -46.84 11.95
C VAL A 698 -1.74 -45.99 12.79
N GLU A 699 -2.93 -45.70 12.26
CA GLU A 699 -3.93 -44.87 12.93
C GLU A 699 -4.91 -45.73 13.75
N PHE A 700 -5.29 -45.22 14.91
CA PHE A 700 -6.22 -45.83 15.83
C PHE A 700 -7.29 -44.83 16.29
N VAL A 701 -8.48 -45.37 16.57
CA VAL A 701 -9.51 -44.67 17.33
C VAL A 701 -9.47 -45.18 18.76
N VAL A 702 -9.32 -44.28 19.73
CA VAL A 702 -9.40 -44.60 21.16
C VAL A 702 -10.72 -44.11 21.69
N ASP A 703 -11.54 -45.02 22.19
CA ASP A 703 -12.78 -44.68 22.88
C ASP A 703 -12.46 -44.16 24.29
N VAL A 704 -12.74 -42.87 24.53
CA VAL A 704 -12.45 -42.22 25.81
C VAL A 704 -13.29 -42.82 26.95
N GLN A 705 -14.47 -43.36 26.66
CA GLN A 705 -15.37 -43.94 27.68
C GLN A 705 -14.87 -45.32 28.11
N THR A 706 -14.58 -46.20 27.15
CA THR A 706 -14.18 -47.58 27.44
C THR A 706 -12.67 -47.77 27.61
N ARG A 707 -11.86 -46.77 27.25
CA ARG A 707 -10.39 -46.83 27.17
C ARG A 707 -9.89 -48.00 26.32
N ARG A 708 -10.61 -48.33 25.26
CA ARG A 708 -10.19 -49.30 24.26
C ARG A 708 -9.75 -48.57 23.00
N PHE A 709 -8.72 -49.08 22.34
CA PHE A 709 -8.32 -48.60 21.03
C PHE A 709 -8.68 -49.61 19.95
N TYR A 710 -8.89 -49.10 18.74
CA TYR A 710 -9.26 -49.90 17.58
C TYR A 710 -8.52 -49.39 16.35
N PHE A 711 -7.99 -50.31 15.55
CA PHE A 711 -7.32 -50.01 14.29
C PHE A 711 -8.26 -49.29 13.32
N LEU A 712 -7.76 -48.19 12.75
CA LEU A 712 -8.47 -47.38 11.77
C LEU A 712 -7.95 -47.67 10.36
N GLU A 713 -6.69 -47.32 10.09
CA GLU A 713 -6.03 -47.47 8.79
C GLU A 713 -4.50 -47.38 8.93
N VAL A 714 -3.77 -47.70 7.84
CA VAL A 714 -2.34 -47.42 7.73
C VAL A 714 -2.15 -46.37 6.64
N ASN A 715 -1.50 -45.26 6.97
CA ASN A 715 -1.02 -44.30 5.99
C ASN A 715 0.37 -44.75 5.54
N ALA A 716 0.47 -45.18 4.28
CA ALA A 716 1.64 -45.88 3.76
C ALA A 716 2.74 -44.91 3.27
N ARG A 717 2.99 -43.85 4.07
CA ARG A 717 3.83 -42.70 3.73
C ARG A 717 4.18 -41.86 4.96
N LEU A 718 5.05 -40.87 4.77
CA LEU A 718 5.23 -39.79 5.73
C LEU A 718 3.92 -38.97 5.88
N GLN A 719 3.68 -38.42 7.05
CA GLN A 719 2.52 -37.55 7.32
C GLN A 719 2.93 -36.09 7.52
N VAL A 720 1.94 -35.19 7.45
CA VAL A 720 2.11 -33.74 7.58
C VAL A 720 2.73 -33.41 8.94
N GLU A 721 2.21 -34.07 9.98
CA GLU A 721 2.52 -33.97 11.40
C GLU A 721 3.75 -34.77 11.86
N HIS A 722 4.57 -35.28 10.94
CA HIS A 722 5.85 -35.91 11.32
C HIS A 722 6.80 -35.01 12.13
N PRO A 723 6.85 -33.66 11.97
CA PRO A 723 7.79 -32.82 12.70
C PRO A 723 7.66 -32.92 14.21
N ILE A 724 6.44 -33.08 14.76
CA ILE A 724 6.27 -33.17 16.21
C ILE A 724 6.90 -34.46 16.77
N THR A 725 6.90 -35.56 16.01
CA THR A 725 7.65 -36.77 16.35
C THR A 725 9.17 -36.51 16.29
N GLU A 726 9.66 -35.82 15.26
CA GLU A 726 11.07 -35.42 15.17
C GLU A 726 11.50 -34.61 16.40
N GLU A 727 10.64 -33.68 16.85
CA GLU A 727 10.92 -32.85 18.00
C GLU A 727 11.04 -33.65 19.30
N VAL A 728 10.13 -34.57 19.60
CA VAL A 728 10.21 -35.30 20.88
C VAL A 728 11.18 -36.47 20.84
N MET A 729 11.40 -37.10 19.68
CA MET A 729 12.30 -38.26 19.55
C MET A 729 13.73 -37.85 19.23
N GLY A 730 13.96 -36.70 18.60
CA GLY A 730 15.28 -36.23 18.23
C GLY A 730 15.84 -36.82 16.93
N TRP A 731 15.00 -37.34 16.04
CA TRP A 731 15.39 -37.98 14.76
C TRP A 731 14.87 -37.19 13.55
N ASP A 732 15.69 -37.05 12.50
CA ASP A 732 15.25 -36.52 11.20
C ASP A 732 14.64 -37.69 10.39
N LEU A 733 13.31 -37.76 10.35
CA LEU A 733 12.57 -38.88 9.74
C LEU A 733 12.70 -38.90 8.22
N VAL A 734 12.88 -37.74 7.56
CA VAL A 734 13.17 -37.69 6.13
C VAL A 734 14.56 -38.27 5.84
N ALA A 735 15.56 -37.98 6.68
CA ALA A 735 16.88 -38.58 6.52
C ALA A 735 16.82 -40.10 6.70
N LEU A 736 16.00 -40.56 7.65
CA LEU A 736 15.75 -41.99 7.86
C LEU A 736 15.06 -42.66 6.66
N GLN A 737 14.13 -41.98 5.97
CA GLN A 737 13.56 -42.48 4.72
C GLN A 737 14.61 -42.67 3.64
N VAL A 738 15.52 -41.70 3.47
CA VAL A 738 16.63 -41.79 2.51
C VAL A 738 17.57 -42.94 2.88
N TYR A 739 17.92 -43.07 4.16
CA TYR A 739 18.79 -44.13 4.67
C TYR A 739 18.24 -45.53 4.34
N VAL A 740 16.98 -45.79 4.67
CA VAL A 740 16.34 -47.08 4.41
C VAL A 740 16.15 -47.35 2.92
N ALA A 741 15.75 -46.32 2.15
CA ALA A 741 15.56 -46.47 0.70
C ALA A 741 16.87 -46.81 -0.03
N ALA A 742 17.99 -46.30 0.47
CA ALA A 742 19.34 -46.64 0.01
C ALA A 742 19.85 -48.01 0.54
N GLY A 743 19.02 -48.82 1.20
CA GLY A 743 19.38 -50.15 1.69
C GLY A 743 19.99 -50.18 3.10
N GLY A 744 19.90 -49.07 3.84
CA GLY A 744 20.35 -49.00 5.23
C GLY A 744 19.47 -49.86 6.14
N LYS A 745 20.11 -50.55 7.09
CA LYS A 745 19.41 -51.44 8.05
C LYS A 745 19.14 -50.68 9.33
N LEU A 746 17.92 -50.76 9.84
CA LEU A 746 17.52 -50.05 11.05
C LEU A 746 18.36 -50.50 12.24
N LYS A 747 18.64 -51.80 12.37
CA LYS A 747 19.44 -52.37 13.46
C LYS A 747 20.86 -51.79 13.60
N ASP A 748 21.39 -51.19 12.54
CA ASP A 748 22.74 -50.61 12.52
C ASP A 748 22.74 -49.15 13.04
N LEU A 749 21.57 -48.55 13.24
CA LEU A 749 21.44 -47.19 13.77
C LEU A 749 21.71 -47.15 15.28
N PRO A 750 22.34 -46.07 15.78
CA PRO A 750 22.63 -45.92 17.20
C PRO A 750 21.36 -45.73 18.02
N GLY A 751 21.37 -46.19 19.27
CA GLY A 751 20.24 -46.00 20.19
C GLY A 751 19.09 -47.00 19.99
N LEU A 752 19.37 -48.15 19.39
CA LEU A 752 18.44 -49.27 19.28
C LEU A 752 18.93 -50.48 20.09
N GLU A 753 18.08 -51.00 20.97
CA GLU A 753 18.30 -52.25 21.71
C GLU A 753 17.09 -53.16 21.56
N GLY A 754 17.30 -54.41 21.15
CA GLY A 754 16.22 -55.39 20.98
C GLY A 754 15.12 -54.97 19.99
N GLY A 755 15.46 -54.14 18.98
CA GLY A 755 14.48 -53.63 18.01
C GLY A 755 13.61 -52.47 18.52
N LYS A 756 13.99 -51.83 19.64
CA LYS A 756 13.28 -50.68 20.21
C LYS A 756 14.25 -49.51 20.43
N LEU A 757 13.73 -48.29 20.33
CA LEU A 757 14.46 -47.07 20.67
C LEU A 757 14.77 -47.05 22.17
N THR A 758 16.05 -46.82 22.52
CA THR A 758 16.50 -46.74 23.91
C THR A 758 16.20 -45.40 24.55
N THR A 759 16.03 -44.35 23.73
CA THR A 759 15.73 -42.99 24.20
C THR A 759 14.23 -42.75 24.26
N PRO A 760 13.66 -42.39 25.43
CA PRO A 760 12.27 -42.00 25.53
C PRO A 760 12.02 -40.63 24.89
N ALA A 761 10.77 -40.38 24.50
CA ALA A 761 10.32 -39.06 24.05
C ALA A 761 10.63 -37.99 25.10
N GLN A 762 11.22 -36.87 24.68
CA GLN A 762 11.58 -35.77 25.56
C GLN A 762 10.68 -34.56 25.33
N GLY A 763 10.10 -34.04 26.41
CA GLY A 763 9.23 -32.88 26.39
C GLY A 763 7.91 -33.13 25.65
N HIS A 764 7.34 -32.07 25.08
CA HIS A 764 6.06 -32.07 24.38
C HIS A 764 6.13 -31.17 23.16
N ALA A 765 5.64 -31.66 22.03
CA ALA A 765 5.58 -30.91 20.78
C ALA A 765 4.14 -30.76 20.29
N ILE A 766 3.82 -29.60 19.74
CA ILE A 766 2.52 -29.26 19.15
C ILE A 766 2.77 -28.73 17.73
N GLU A 767 1.95 -29.17 16.79
CA GLU A 767 1.87 -28.62 15.44
C GLU A 767 0.52 -27.91 15.26
N CYS A 768 0.54 -26.80 14.53
CA CYS A 768 -0.65 -26.10 14.08
C CYS A 768 -0.54 -25.87 12.58
N ARG A 769 -1.58 -26.27 11.84
CA ARG A 769 -1.70 -26.04 10.39
C ARG A 769 -2.29 -24.66 10.14
N LEU A 770 -1.43 -23.69 9.84
CA LEU A 770 -1.86 -22.35 9.43
C LEU A 770 -2.32 -22.41 7.98
N CYS A 771 -3.61 -22.16 7.75
CA CYS A 771 -4.25 -22.22 6.44
C CYS A 771 -4.90 -20.89 6.05
N ALA A 772 -4.90 -20.60 4.75
CA ALA A 772 -5.67 -19.53 4.11
C ALA A 772 -7.14 -19.95 4.05
N GLU A 773 -7.83 -19.84 5.17
CA GLU A 773 -9.25 -20.18 5.31
C GLU A 773 -9.93 -19.12 6.16
N ASP A 774 -11.22 -18.84 5.91
CA ASP A 774 -12.04 -17.97 6.75
C ASP A 774 -12.92 -18.81 7.69
N PRO A 775 -12.56 -18.99 8.99
CA PRO A 775 -13.34 -19.79 9.92
C PRO A 775 -14.79 -19.30 10.11
N LYS A 776 -15.04 -17.99 9.98
CA LYS A 776 -16.41 -17.43 10.10
C LYS A 776 -17.26 -17.79 8.91
N ASN A 777 -16.66 -17.84 7.72
CA ASN A 777 -17.33 -18.30 6.51
C ASN A 777 -17.14 -19.81 6.31
N ASN A 778 -17.38 -20.60 7.36
CA ASN A 778 -17.33 -22.06 7.31
C ASN A 778 -15.99 -22.63 6.79
N PHE A 779 -14.87 -21.96 7.12
CA PHE A 779 -13.51 -22.27 6.67
C PHE A 779 -13.42 -22.34 5.14
N PHE A 780 -14.04 -21.37 4.46
CA PHE A 780 -13.92 -21.24 3.02
C PHE A 780 -12.45 -20.97 2.66
N PRO A 781 -11.84 -21.70 1.69
CA PRO A 781 -10.48 -21.44 1.25
C PRO A 781 -10.34 -20.04 0.63
N GLU A 782 -9.36 -19.31 1.11
CA GLU A 782 -9.04 -17.94 0.70
C GLU A 782 -7.81 -17.96 -0.21
N HIS A 783 -7.75 -17.00 -1.12
CA HIS A 783 -6.70 -16.90 -2.13
C HIS A 783 -6.26 -15.45 -2.29
N GLY A 784 -5.09 -15.26 -2.89
CA GLY A 784 -4.50 -13.95 -3.14
C GLY A 784 -3.11 -13.80 -2.52
N ARG A 785 -2.64 -12.55 -2.51
CA ARG A 785 -1.24 -12.25 -2.21
C ARG A 785 -0.96 -12.14 -0.73
N ILE A 786 0.11 -12.78 -0.29
CA ILE A 786 0.71 -12.56 1.02
C ILE A 786 1.48 -11.24 1.01
N GLN A 787 0.89 -10.20 1.58
CA GLN A 787 1.46 -8.86 1.69
C GLN A 787 2.66 -8.81 2.65
N LEU A 788 2.65 -9.65 3.68
CA LEU A 788 3.74 -9.83 4.61
C LEU A 788 3.69 -11.24 5.21
N TRP A 789 4.79 -11.98 5.05
CA TRP A 789 5.10 -13.17 5.84
C TRP A 789 6.24 -12.85 6.80
N ARG A 790 5.99 -12.97 8.09
CA ARG A 790 6.94 -12.69 9.18
C ARG A 790 6.80 -13.77 10.25
N PRO A 791 7.72 -14.74 10.33
CA PRO A 791 7.84 -15.58 11.52
C PRO A 791 8.02 -14.73 12.79
N ALA A 792 7.67 -15.29 13.95
CA ALA A 792 7.95 -14.64 15.23
C ALA A 792 9.46 -14.31 15.37
N ASP A 793 9.82 -13.37 16.24
CA ASP A 793 11.20 -12.93 16.44
C ASP A 793 11.76 -13.27 17.83
N GLY A 794 13.07 -13.03 17.98
CA GLY A 794 13.79 -13.28 19.23
C GLY A 794 13.67 -14.74 19.70
N VAL A 795 13.36 -14.90 20.99
CA VAL A 795 13.25 -16.20 21.69
C VAL A 795 12.08 -17.05 21.15
N LEU A 796 11.09 -16.42 20.50
CA LEU A 796 9.94 -17.10 19.91
C LEU A 796 10.11 -17.36 18.41
N GLY A 797 11.20 -16.88 17.81
CA GLY A 797 11.45 -17.04 16.39
C GLY A 797 11.99 -18.42 16.00
N PRO A 798 12.17 -18.66 14.69
CA PRO A 798 12.70 -19.93 14.18
C PRO A 798 13.98 -20.34 14.90
N GLY A 799 13.98 -21.54 15.46
CA GLY A 799 15.04 -22.07 16.29
C GLY A 799 14.84 -23.58 16.51
N ARG A 800 15.54 -24.15 17.50
CA ARG A 800 15.42 -25.60 17.76
C ARG A 800 14.07 -25.97 18.38
N ASP A 801 13.44 -25.07 19.11
CA ASP A 801 12.17 -25.26 19.83
C ASP A 801 10.95 -24.58 19.18
N VAL A 802 11.16 -23.80 18.11
CA VAL A 802 10.12 -23.24 17.25
C VAL A 802 10.52 -23.43 15.79
N ARG A 803 9.73 -24.19 15.05
CA ARG A 803 10.01 -24.58 13.67
C ARG A 803 8.85 -24.19 12.77
N TYR A 804 9.19 -23.67 11.58
CA TYR A 804 8.24 -23.33 10.54
C TYR A 804 8.54 -24.16 9.31
N GLU A 805 7.58 -24.98 8.88
CA GLU A 805 7.60 -25.65 7.59
C GLU A 805 6.69 -24.89 6.64
N THR A 806 7.26 -24.18 5.66
CA THR A 806 6.49 -23.33 4.75
C THR A 806 7.20 -23.16 3.41
N ALA A 807 6.41 -23.07 2.35
CA ALA A 807 6.86 -22.65 1.03
C ALA A 807 6.43 -21.20 0.67
N ILE A 808 5.87 -20.47 1.63
CA ILE A 808 5.37 -19.11 1.47
C ILE A 808 6.45 -18.10 1.88
N GLN A 809 6.43 -16.96 1.20
CA GLN A 809 7.24 -15.78 1.48
C GLN A 809 6.42 -14.52 1.18
N THR A 810 6.88 -13.36 1.65
CA THR A 810 6.27 -12.07 1.27
C THR A 810 6.21 -11.94 -0.25
N GLY A 811 5.05 -11.59 -0.77
CA GLY A 811 4.77 -11.47 -2.20
C GLY A 811 4.28 -12.76 -2.88
N ALA A 812 4.27 -13.91 -2.19
CA ALA A 812 3.73 -15.16 -2.74
C ALA A 812 2.22 -15.08 -2.95
N GLU A 813 1.72 -15.77 -3.96
CA GLU A 813 0.29 -15.91 -4.25
C GLU A 813 -0.23 -17.24 -3.70
N VAL A 814 -1.29 -17.17 -2.87
CA VAL A 814 -2.07 -18.34 -2.49
C VAL A 814 -3.08 -18.61 -3.61
N SER A 815 -2.90 -19.70 -4.34
CA SER A 815 -3.74 -20.05 -5.49
C SER A 815 -4.98 -20.85 -5.10
N ILE A 816 -5.98 -20.89 -6.00
CA ILE A 816 -7.17 -21.75 -5.86
C ILE A 816 -6.92 -23.24 -6.20
N TYR A 817 -5.77 -23.56 -6.80
CA TYR A 817 -5.50 -24.89 -7.38
C TYR A 817 -4.99 -25.91 -6.37
N PHE A 818 -4.46 -25.45 -5.24
CA PHE A 818 -3.80 -26.29 -4.24
C PHE A 818 -4.52 -26.22 -2.90
N ASP A 819 -4.03 -27.01 -1.95
CA ASP A 819 -4.49 -26.91 -0.57
C ASP A 819 -4.20 -25.52 0.03
N SER A 820 -5.02 -25.14 1.01
CA SER A 820 -4.98 -23.82 1.66
C SER A 820 -3.80 -23.66 2.63
N MET A 821 -2.93 -24.67 2.82
CA MET A 821 -1.89 -24.62 3.86
C MET A 821 -0.79 -23.61 3.52
N ILE A 822 -0.59 -22.66 4.44
CA ILE A 822 0.44 -21.63 4.37
C ILE A 822 1.71 -22.12 5.05
N ALA A 823 1.57 -22.67 6.26
CA ALA A 823 2.68 -23.16 7.06
C ALA A 823 2.23 -24.18 8.09
N LYS A 824 3.14 -25.09 8.46
CA LYS A 824 3.07 -25.80 9.73
C LYS A 824 3.97 -25.08 10.72
N ILE A 825 3.38 -24.72 11.85
CA ILE A 825 4.11 -24.12 12.96
C ILE A 825 4.22 -25.20 14.02
N VAL A 826 5.45 -25.53 14.39
CA VAL A 826 5.78 -26.63 15.29
C VAL A 826 6.53 -26.05 16.47
N VAL A 827 6.07 -26.36 17.67
CA VAL A 827 6.66 -25.85 18.91
C VAL A 827 6.95 -26.99 19.85
N TRP A 828 8.13 -26.95 20.48
CA TRP A 828 8.52 -27.86 21.54
C TRP A 828 8.70 -27.11 22.88
N ALA A 829 8.32 -27.76 23.97
CA ALA A 829 8.66 -27.32 25.33
C ALA A 829 8.82 -28.52 26.29
N PRO A 830 9.43 -28.34 27.47
CA PRO A 830 9.59 -29.44 28.44
C PRO A 830 8.27 -30.05 28.94
N THR A 831 7.17 -29.29 28.92
CA THR A 831 5.85 -29.77 29.33
C THR A 831 4.78 -29.32 28.34
N ARG A 832 3.67 -30.07 28.28
CA ARG A 832 2.50 -29.73 27.45
C ARG A 832 1.99 -28.32 27.71
N ALA A 833 1.85 -27.92 28.97
CA ALA A 833 1.35 -26.59 29.34
C ALA A 833 2.24 -25.48 28.76
N LEU A 834 3.57 -25.63 28.86
CA LEU A 834 4.51 -24.68 28.29
C LEU A 834 4.49 -24.70 26.76
N ALA A 835 4.27 -25.86 26.12
CA ALA A 835 4.14 -25.96 24.68
C ALA A 835 2.90 -25.23 24.17
N ILE A 836 1.76 -25.34 24.87
CA ILE A 836 0.52 -24.60 24.59
C ILE A 836 0.75 -23.09 24.69
N GLU A 837 1.35 -22.63 25.80
CA GLU A 837 1.63 -21.21 26.01
C GLU A 837 2.61 -20.66 24.96
N LYS A 838 3.66 -21.41 24.65
CA LYS A 838 4.65 -21.03 23.65
C LYS A 838 4.02 -20.99 22.26
N MET A 839 3.29 -22.03 21.84
CA MET A 839 2.60 -22.05 20.54
C MET A 839 1.60 -20.89 20.40
N SER A 840 0.80 -20.61 21.43
CA SER A 840 -0.13 -19.48 21.40
C SER A 840 0.59 -18.15 21.20
N ARG A 841 1.74 -17.93 21.85
CA ARG A 841 2.55 -16.71 21.65
C ARG A 841 3.23 -16.67 20.28
N VAL A 842 3.75 -17.80 19.80
CA VAL A 842 4.35 -17.90 18.45
C VAL A 842 3.32 -17.56 17.37
N LEU A 843 2.12 -18.15 17.45
CA LEU A 843 1.01 -17.81 16.56
C LEU A 843 0.65 -16.33 16.67
N ALA A 844 0.56 -15.77 17.88
CA ALA A 844 0.22 -14.37 18.07
C ALA A 844 1.27 -13.40 17.48
N GLN A 845 2.56 -13.76 17.49
CA GLN A 845 3.66 -12.94 16.97
C GLN A 845 3.94 -13.17 15.47
N THR A 846 3.36 -14.21 14.86
CA THR A 846 3.58 -14.53 13.45
C THR A 846 2.73 -13.61 12.56
N GLY A 847 3.36 -12.76 11.75
CA GLY A 847 2.67 -11.97 10.75
C GLY A 847 2.38 -12.77 9.48
N CYS A 848 1.12 -13.14 9.25
CA CYS A 848 0.65 -13.65 7.96
C CYS A 848 -0.45 -12.72 7.45
N VAL A 849 -0.10 -11.80 6.54
CA VAL A 849 -0.92 -10.65 6.17
C VAL A 849 -1.27 -10.71 4.69
N GLY A 850 -2.53 -10.42 4.35
CA GLY A 850 -2.98 -10.24 2.95
C GLY A 850 -4.11 -11.17 2.53
N VAL A 851 -4.18 -12.36 3.13
CA VAL A 851 -5.28 -13.32 2.96
C VAL A 851 -5.83 -13.68 4.33
N LYS A 852 -7.14 -13.91 4.46
CA LYS A 852 -7.70 -14.36 5.74
C LYS A 852 -7.16 -15.74 6.08
N THR A 853 -6.98 -16.01 7.36
CA THR A 853 -6.40 -17.27 7.85
C THR A 853 -7.15 -17.83 9.04
N ASN A 854 -6.95 -19.12 9.30
CA ASN A 854 -7.41 -19.79 10.52
C ASN A 854 -6.54 -19.46 11.76
N GLN A 855 -5.59 -18.52 11.67
CA GLN A 855 -4.58 -18.24 12.71
C GLN A 855 -5.18 -17.91 14.08
N LEU A 856 -6.20 -17.05 14.10
CA LEU A 856 -6.87 -16.68 15.36
C LEU A 856 -7.65 -17.87 15.92
N PHE A 857 -8.32 -18.64 15.05
CA PHE A 857 -9.03 -19.85 15.45
C PHE A 857 -8.08 -20.87 16.10
N LEU A 858 -6.88 -21.09 15.55
CA LEU A 858 -5.85 -21.96 16.16
C LEU A 858 -5.47 -21.49 17.56
N GLN A 859 -5.25 -20.18 17.77
CA GLN A 859 -4.98 -19.62 19.10
C GLN A 859 -6.14 -19.85 20.07
N ARG A 860 -7.38 -19.67 19.60
CA ARG A 860 -8.57 -19.94 20.42
C ARG A 860 -8.70 -21.41 20.79
N CYS A 861 -8.32 -22.34 19.91
CA CYS A 861 -8.25 -23.77 20.23
C CYS A 861 -7.26 -24.02 21.38
N LEU A 862 -6.04 -23.50 21.28
CA LEU A 862 -4.99 -23.70 22.28
C LEU A 862 -5.32 -23.06 23.64
N LEU A 863 -5.96 -21.89 23.62
CA LEU A 863 -6.35 -21.16 24.83
C LEU A 863 -7.66 -21.66 25.44
N SER A 864 -8.40 -22.55 24.76
CA SER A 864 -9.64 -23.13 25.28
C SER A 864 -9.37 -23.96 26.55
N PRO A 865 -10.15 -23.77 27.63
CA PRO A 865 -10.07 -24.62 28.81
C PRO A 865 -10.28 -26.11 28.49
N GLU A 866 -11.08 -26.43 27.48
CA GLU A 866 -11.36 -27.82 27.09
C GLU A 866 -10.16 -28.49 26.41
N PHE A 867 -9.36 -27.74 25.63
CA PHE A 867 -8.12 -28.29 25.04
C PHE A 867 -7.03 -28.54 26.09
N ARG A 868 -7.02 -27.74 27.17
CA ARG A 868 -6.07 -27.95 28.28
C ARG A 868 -6.31 -29.27 29.02
N LYS A 869 -7.54 -29.79 29.01
CA LYS A 869 -7.86 -31.11 29.54
C LYS A 869 -7.43 -32.18 28.54
N PRO A 870 -6.60 -33.17 28.91
CA PRO A 870 -6.18 -34.23 27.97
C PRO A 870 -7.34 -35.06 27.39
N THR A 871 -8.55 -34.94 27.92
CA THR A 871 -9.75 -35.72 27.56
C THR A 871 -10.52 -35.18 26.34
N TYR A 872 -10.05 -34.11 25.67
CA TYR A 872 -10.70 -33.61 24.45
C TYR A 872 -10.78 -34.71 23.37
N THR A 873 -11.81 -34.65 22.54
CA THR A 873 -12.13 -35.67 21.52
C THR A 873 -12.15 -35.06 20.12
N THR A 874 -12.37 -35.90 19.11
CA THR A 874 -12.65 -35.52 17.71
C THR A 874 -13.83 -34.55 17.55
N ALA A 875 -14.70 -34.44 18.56
CA ALA A 875 -15.82 -33.50 18.59
C ALA A 875 -15.45 -32.10 19.12
N PHE A 876 -14.20 -31.86 19.56
CA PHE A 876 -13.79 -30.62 20.24
C PHE A 876 -14.15 -29.34 19.45
N ILE A 877 -13.81 -29.27 18.17
CA ILE A 877 -14.10 -28.07 17.35
C ILE A 877 -15.60 -27.89 17.19
N ALA A 878 -16.33 -28.96 16.83
CA ALA A 878 -17.76 -28.89 16.61
C ALA A 878 -18.54 -28.46 17.87
N ALA A 879 -18.11 -28.94 19.04
CA ALA A 879 -18.74 -28.61 20.32
C ALA A 879 -18.46 -27.19 20.83
N ASN A 880 -17.39 -26.54 20.35
CA ASN A 880 -16.92 -25.25 20.88
C ASN A 880 -16.86 -24.14 19.81
N LEU A 881 -17.38 -24.37 18.60
CA LEU A 881 -17.13 -23.52 17.44
C LEU A 881 -17.45 -22.04 17.68
N GLU A 882 -18.60 -21.71 18.26
CA GLU A 882 -19.00 -20.33 18.52
C GLU A 882 -17.98 -19.58 19.40
N GLN A 883 -17.48 -20.21 20.46
CA GLN A 883 -16.46 -19.65 21.35
C GLN A 883 -15.09 -19.52 20.67
N LEU A 884 -14.76 -20.47 19.78
CA LEU A 884 -13.51 -20.51 19.03
C LEU A 884 -13.44 -19.45 17.92
N LEU A 885 -14.58 -18.90 17.48
CA LEU A 885 -14.67 -17.85 16.47
C LEU A 885 -14.64 -16.41 17.05
N GLN A 886 -14.69 -16.27 18.38
CA GLN A 886 -14.66 -14.96 19.03
C GLN A 886 -13.26 -14.37 19.07
N PHE A 887 -13.18 -13.05 18.82
CA PHE A 887 -11.95 -12.29 19.04
C PHE A 887 -11.61 -12.21 20.54
N PRO A 888 -10.33 -12.25 20.92
CA PRO A 888 -9.94 -11.92 22.28
C PRO A 888 -10.26 -10.46 22.58
N GLU A 889 -10.65 -10.16 23.82
CA GLU A 889 -10.68 -8.78 24.29
C GLU A 889 -9.26 -8.27 24.41
N VAL A 890 -8.93 -7.22 23.66
CA VAL A 890 -7.59 -6.63 23.65
C VAL A 890 -7.65 -5.25 24.31
N PRO A 891 -6.74 -4.93 25.24
CA PRO A 891 -6.61 -3.57 25.74
C PRO A 891 -6.36 -2.59 24.58
N LEU A 892 -7.00 -1.41 24.62
CA LEU A 892 -6.86 -0.35 23.61
C LEU A 892 -7.36 -0.73 22.21
N GLN A 893 -8.28 -1.69 22.10
CA GLN A 893 -8.90 -2.05 20.83
C GLN A 893 -9.50 -0.82 20.13
N GLU A 894 -10.09 0.11 20.89
CA GLU A 894 -10.64 1.37 20.38
C GLU A 894 -9.57 2.33 19.83
N CYS A 895 -8.29 2.11 20.14
CA CYS A 895 -7.19 2.94 19.68
C CYS A 895 -6.46 2.38 18.44
N LEU A 896 -6.73 1.14 18.02
CA LEU A 896 -6.10 0.55 16.83
C LEU A 896 -6.30 1.39 15.54
N PRO A 897 -7.44 2.05 15.31
CA PRO A 897 -7.64 2.91 14.14
C PRO A 897 -6.71 4.15 14.07
N PHE A 898 -5.97 4.51 15.12
CA PHE A 898 -4.95 5.55 15.03
C PHE A 898 -3.74 5.14 14.17
N ILE A 899 -3.42 3.84 14.12
CA ILE A 899 -2.20 3.32 13.49
C ILE A 899 -2.16 3.57 11.97
N PRO A 900 -3.22 3.26 11.18
CA PRO A 900 -3.22 3.52 9.74
C PRO A 900 -3.03 5.01 9.40
N SER A 901 -3.63 5.92 10.17
CA SER A 901 -3.46 7.38 9.99
C SER A 901 -2.02 7.82 10.27
N LEU A 902 -1.44 7.34 11.37
CA LEU A 902 -0.06 7.63 11.76
C LEU A 902 0.97 7.12 10.74
N VAL A 903 0.72 5.93 10.16
CA VAL A 903 1.55 5.32 9.12
C VAL A 903 1.68 6.21 7.90
N ILE A 904 0.56 6.66 7.33
CA ILE A 904 0.59 7.50 6.11
C ILE A 904 1.22 8.85 6.38
N ARG A 905 0.95 9.44 7.55
CA ARG A 905 1.60 10.68 7.96
C ARG A 905 3.12 10.54 8.04
N SER A 906 3.61 9.43 8.58
CA SER A 906 5.05 9.17 8.73
C SER A 906 5.73 8.88 7.38
N LEU A 907 5.07 8.11 6.50
CA LEU A 907 5.55 7.86 5.14
C LEU A 907 5.59 9.15 4.29
N ALA A 908 4.57 10.00 4.41
CA ALA A 908 4.52 11.28 3.71
C ALA A 908 5.61 12.26 4.20
N ALA A 909 5.89 12.28 5.51
CA ALA A 909 6.99 13.07 6.07
C ALA A 909 8.36 12.59 5.55
N SER A 910 8.55 11.27 5.43
CA SER A 910 9.79 10.66 4.93
C SER A 910 10.01 10.87 3.42
N ALA A 911 8.93 10.85 2.63
CA ALA A 911 8.95 11.10 1.18
C ALA A 911 9.17 12.57 0.80
N ASN A 912 8.97 13.51 1.72
CA ASN A 912 9.14 14.95 1.52
C ASN A 912 10.60 15.44 1.59
N THR A 913 11.58 14.55 1.46
CA THR A 913 13.02 14.86 1.44
C THR A 913 13.54 15.37 0.08
N ARG A 914 12.75 15.28 -1.01
CA ARG A 914 13.07 15.96 -2.29
C ARG A 914 12.41 17.34 -2.34
N ALA A 915 13.23 18.39 -2.25
CA ALA A 915 12.80 19.78 -2.32
C ALA A 915 12.06 20.06 -3.65
N ARG A 916 10.79 20.44 -3.54
CA ARG A 916 9.98 20.83 -4.70
C ARG A 916 10.30 22.28 -5.06
N PRO A 917 10.42 22.64 -6.36
CA PRO A 917 10.68 24.02 -6.81
C PRO A 917 9.69 25.07 -6.25
N PHE A 918 8.50 24.60 -5.84
CA PHE A 918 7.39 25.39 -5.33
C PHE A 918 6.89 24.94 -3.95
N GLN A 919 7.73 24.26 -3.16
CA GLN A 919 7.33 23.80 -1.81
C GLN A 919 6.89 24.94 -0.88
N HIS A 920 7.31 26.17 -1.16
CA HIS A 920 6.98 27.38 -0.41
C HIS A 920 5.87 28.21 -1.08
N ILE A 921 5.39 27.83 -2.27
CA ILE A 921 4.20 28.46 -2.85
C ILE A 921 2.99 27.98 -2.04
N ARG A 922 2.30 28.91 -1.39
CA ARG A 922 1.01 28.67 -0.73
C ARG A 922 0.06 27.99 -1.72
N ARG A 923 -0.29 26.71 -1.48
CA ARG A 923 -1.44 26.09 -2.14
C ARG A 923 -2.69 26.86 -1.69
N GLN A 924 -3.32 27.56 -2.63
CA GLN A 924 -4.51 28.41 -2.41
C GLN A 924 -4.25 29.55 -1.40
N PHE A 925 -4.11 30.76 -1.94
CA PHE A 925 -3.70 31.95 -1.22
C PHE A 925 -4.74 32.37 -0.15
N ARG A 926 -4.59 31.89 1.09
CA ARG A 926 -5.02 32.49 2.37
C ARG A 926 -4.68 31.52 3.51
N ASN A 927 -4.48 32.07 4.70
CA ASN A 927 -3.86 31.43 5.86
C ASN A 927 -4.72 30.29 6.46
N GLN A 928 -4.74 29.16 5.78
CA GLN A 928 -5.56 28.00 6.14
C GLN A 928 -4.97 27.18 7.31
N HIS A 929 -3.72 27.42 7.71
CA HIS A 929 -3.11 26.72 8.85
C HIS A 929 -3.87 26.88 10.19
N CYS A 930 -4.68 27.94 10.30
CA CYS A 930 -5.53 28.23 11.46
C CYS A 930 -7.03 28.09 11.14
N ASP A 931 -7.40 27.67 9.93
CA ASP A 931 -8.78 27.37 9.56
C ASP A 931 -9.12 25.95 10.10
N PRO A 932 -10.21 25.78 10.89
CA PRO A 932 -10.68 24.47 11.35
C PRO A 932 -10.84 23.40 10.26
N VAL A 933 -10.81 23.80 8.99
CA VAL A 933 -10.87 22.93 7.80
C VAL A 933 -9.55 22.24 7.47
N ASN A 934 -8.42 22.76 7.94
CA ASN A 934 -7.09 22.19 7.70
C ASN A 934 -6.58 21.37 8.88
N ILE A 935 -7.49 20.95 9.76
CA ILE A 935 -7.19 19.93 10.74
C ILE A 935 -6.85 18.66 9.95
N HIS A 936 -5.63 18.15 10.14
CA HIS A 936 -5.23 16.89 9.54
C HIS A 936 -6.15 15.80 10.07
N CYS A 937 -6.99 15.28 9.19
CA CYS A 937 -7.90 14.20 9.52
C CYS A 937 -8.00 13.18 8.40
N ASP A 938 -8.15 11.93 8.84
CA ASP A 938 -8.30 10.76 7.99
C ASP A 938 -9.58 10.03 8.38
N VAL A 939 -10.33 9.55 7.39
CA VAL A 939 -11.42 8.61 7.67
C VAL A 939 -10.83 7.21 7.62
N ILE A 940 -10.93 6.48 8.74
CA ILE A 940 -10.43 5.13 8.89
C ILE A 940 -11.63 4.20 8.99
N THR A 941 -11.78 3.32 8.01
CA THR A 941 -12.77 2.25 8.00
C THR A 941 -12.08 0.93 8.34
N THR A 942 -12.54 0.27 9.40
CA THR A 942 -12.07 -1.06 9.78
C THR A 942 -12.78 -2.10 8.93
N ILE A 943 -12.04 -2.83 8.09
CA ILE A 943 -12.60 -3.82 7.16
C ILE A 943 -12.68 -5.20 7.82
N THR A 944 -11.63 -5.60 8.54
CA THR A 944 -11.57 -6.88 9.26
C THR A 944 -11.16 -6.69 10.71
N GLY A 945 -11.51 -7.66 11.54
CA GLY A 945 -11.17 -7.66 12.96
C GLY A 945 -12.35 -7.30 13.87
N PRO A 946 -12.07 -6.98 15.14
CA PRO A 946 -13.06 -6.42 16.04
C PRO A 946 -13.60 -5.09 15.48
N GLN A 947 -14.92 -4.84 15.59
CA GLN A 947 -15.58 -3.64 15.03
C GLN A 947 -15.42 -3.50 13.50
N ALA A 948 -15.36 -4.62 12.77
CA ALA A 948 -15.46 -4.59 11.31
C ALA A 948 -16.69 -3.80 10.83
N GLU A 949 -16.56 -3.14 9.68
CA GLU A 949 -17.57 -2.28 9.03
C GLU A 949 -17.87 -0.98 9.78
N THR A 950 -17.05 -0.61 10.78
CA THR A 950 -17.14 0.70 11.44
C THR A 950 -16.17 1.70 10.82
N SER A 951 -16.60 2.96 10.76
CA SER A 951 -15.76 4.08 10.27
C SER A 951 -15.62 5.15 11.34
N SER A 952 -14.41 5.68 11.48
CA SER A 952 -14.08 6.75 12.43
C SER A 952 -13.20 7.80 11.76
N ILE A 953 -13.36 9.05 12.14
CA ILE A 953 -12.55 10.17 11.70
C ILE A 953 -11.43 10.34 12.72
N CYS A 954 -10.19 10.06 12.32
CA CYS A 954 -8.99 10.32 13.10
C CYS A 954 -8.61 11.79 12.92
N VAL A 955 -8.73 12.60 13.96
CA VAL A 955 -8.49 14.05 13.96
C VAL A 955 -7.23 14.34 14.77
N TRP A 956 -6.19 14.88 14.14
CA TRP A 956 -4.93 15.23 14.81
C TRP A 956 -4.97 16.66 15.32
N ASP A 957 -4.75 16.84 16.62
CA ASP A 957 -4.62 18.16 17.23
C ASP A 957 -3.32 18.84 16.70
N PRO A 958 -3.36 20.16 16.42
CA PRO A 958 -2.16 20.89 16.08
C PRO A 958 -1.15 20.86 17.25
N PRO A 959 0.16 20.73 16.99
CA PRO A 959 1.16 20.63 18.05
C PRO A 959 1.12 21.86 18.95
N ALA A 960 1.02 21.66 20.27
CA ALA A 960 1.01 22.74 21.25
C ALA A 960 2.42 23.34 21.40
N ALA A 961 2.50 24.65 21.68
CA ALA A 961 3.77 25.36 21.81
C ALA A 961 4.67 24.72 22.89
N GLY A 962 5.90 24.36 22.51
CA GLY A 962 6.89 23.78 23.44
C GLY A 962 6.81 22.26 23.65
N GLN A 963 5.87 21.55 23.02
CA GLN A 963 5.85 20.09 23.03
C GLN A 963 6.89 19.50 22.08
N SER A 964 7.52 18.40 22.49
CA SER A 964 8.43 17.63 21.65
C SER A 964 7.72 17.21 20.36
N PRO A 965 8.35 17.32 19.17
CA PRO A 965 7.77 16.86 17.90
C PRO A 965 7.43 15.36 17.89
N SER A 966 7.94 14.59 18.87
CA SER A 966 7.66 13.17 19.05
C SER A 966 6.31 12.85 19.72
N LEU A 967 5.71 13.80 20.44
CA LEU A 967 4.43 13.60 21.16
C LEU A 967 3.32 14.39 20.47
N GLN A 968 2.34 13.67 19.94
CA GLN A 968 1.20 14.23 19.21
C GLN A 968 -0.10 13.92 19.95
N HIS A 969 -1.16 14.65 19.65
CA HIS A 969 -2.48 14.42 20.24
C HIS A 969 -3.50 14.16 19.13
N ALA A 970 -4.39 13.19 19.32
CA ALA A 970 -5.42 12.85 18.33
C ALA A 970 -6.70 12.33 18.95
N ARG A 971 -7.81 12.42 18.21
CA ARG A 971 -9.15 11.98 18.61
C ARG A 971 -9.75 11.08 17.53
N LEU A 972 -10.48 10.03 17.93
CA LEU A 972 -11.31 9.23 17.03
C LEU A 972 -12.77 9.64 17.18
N VAL A 973 -13.32 10.29 16.16
CA VAL A 973 -14.71 10.75 16.14
C VAL A 973 -15.54 9.79 15.28
N PRO A 974 -16.68 9.26 15.77
CA PRO A 974 -17.54 8.42 14.94
C PRO A 974 -17.99 9.15 13.67
N THR A 975 -18.05 8.46 12.53
CA THR A 975 -18.64 9.05 11.33
C THR A 975 -20.15 9.29 11.53
N PRO A 976 -20.72 10.43 11.09
CA PRO A 976 -22.15 10.69 11.20
C PRO A 976 -22.98 9.60 10.51
N ALA A 977 -24.07 9.17 11.14
CA ALA A 977 -24.99 8.17 10.58
C ALA A 977 -25.62 8.67 9.26
N GLN A 978 -25.68 7.80 8.23
CA GLN A 978 -26.38 8.10 6.99
C GLN A 978 -27.88 8.29 7.27
N LYS A 979 -28.44 9.46 6.91
CA LYS A 979 -29.88 9.70 6.93
C LYS A 979 -30.40 9.73 5.48
N GLY A 980 -30.88 8.59 5.00
CA GLY A 980 -31.54 8.46 3.69
C GLY A 980 -30.62 8.62 2.47
N SER A 981 -31.20 8.62 1.26
CA SER A 981 -30.51 8.82 -0.04
C SER A 981 -30.00 10.26 -0.20
N SER A 982 -29.10 10.69 0.68
CA SER A 982 -28.49 12.01 0.60
C SER A 982 -27.35 11.99 -0.41
N SER A 983 -27.30 12.98 -1.31
CA SER A 983 -26.18 13.11 -2.25
C SER A 983 -24.84 13.15 -1.50
N ALA A 984 -23.78 12.58 -2.07
CA ALA A 984 -22.45 12.61 -1.44
C ALA A 984 -21.93 14.03 -1.13
N THR A 985 -22.45 15.05 -1.82
CA THR A 985 -22.21 16.46 -1.48
C THR A 985 -22.80 16.83 -0.12
N ALA A 986 -24.02 16.37 0.20
CA ALA A 986 -24.63 16.58 1.51
C ALA A 986 -23.83 15.89 2.62
N GLN A 987 -23.37 14.66 2.39
CA GLN A 987 -22.55 13.91 3.36
C GLN A 987 -21.17 14.55 3.60
N TYR A 988 -20.48 14.97 2.53
CA TYR A 988 -19.25 15.76 2.64
C TYR A 988 -19.49 17.04 3.45
N ASN A 989 -20.59 17.75 3.19
CA ASN A 989 -20.94 18.96 3.93
C ASN A 989 -21.23 18.65 5.41
N THR A 990 -21.90 17.55 5.74
CA THR A 990 -22.12 17.11 7.12
C THR A 990 -20.79 16.81 7.82
N LEU A 991 -19.91 16.02 7.21
CA LEU A 991 -18.58 15.69 7.74
C LEU A 991 -17.72 16.95 7.95
N SER A 992 -17.66 17.82 6.93
CA SER A 992 -16.97 19.10 6.96
C SER A 992 -17.53 20.02 8.05
N ASN A 993 -18.85 20.10 8.21
CA ASN A 993 -19.49 20.90 9.25
C ASN A 993 -19.21 20.35 10.66
N THR A 994 -19.20 19.03 10.86
CA THR A 994 -18.83 18.40 12.13
C THR A 994 -17.39 18.76 12.54
N LEU A 995 -16.46 18.83 11.60
CA LEU A 995 -15.09 19.28 11.87
C LEU A 995 -15.00 20.78 12.17
N ARG A 996 -15.78 21.61 11.46
CA ARG A 996 -15.77 23.09 11.59
C ARG A 996 -16.47 23.61 12.83
N ASN A 997 -17.56 22.98 13.26
CA ASN A 997 -18.42 23.48 14.34
C ASN A 997 -17.87 23.19 15.77
N GLY A 998 -16.70 22.55 15.87
CA GLY A 998 -16.05 22.24 17.14
C GLY A 998 -16.68 21.08 17.93
N SER A 999 -17.68 20.39 17.38
CA SER A 999 -18.33 19.23 18.03
C SER A 999 -17.34 18.08 18.32
N THR A 1000 -16.27 17.99 17.55
CA THR A 1000 -15.17 17.02 17.76
C THR A 1000 -14.38 17.27 19.05
N LYS A 1001 -14.43 18.47 19.64
CA LYS A 1001 -13.74 18.79 20.90
C LYS A 1001 -14.34 18.08 22.12
N ALA A 1002 -15.57 17.59 22.02
CA ALA A 1002 -16.22 16.83 23.10
C ALA A 1002 -15.64 15.41 23.25
N VAL A 1003 -15.01 14.86 22.21
CA VAL A 1003 -14.34 13.56 22.25
C VAL A 1003 -12.96 13.71 22.91
N PRO A 1004 -12.61 12.90 23.92
CA PRO A 1004 -11.33 13.00 24.61
C PRO A 1004 -10.14 12.77 23.67
N SER A 1005 -9.11 13.59 23.80
CA SER A 1005 -7.86 13.46 23.05
C SER A 1005 -6.93 12.43 23.67
N LYS A 1006 -6.16 11.75 22.84
CA LYS A 1006 -5.19 10.71 23.18
C LYS A 1006 -3.78 11.20 22.88
N ALA A 1007 -2.85 11.01 23.82
CA ALA A 1007 -1.46 11.33 23.63
C ALA A 1007 -0.75 10.17 22.90
N ILE A 1008 -0.16 10.43 21.73
CA ILE A 1008 0.40 9.43 20.83
C ILE A 1008 1.88 9.75 20.56
N SER A 1009 2.78 8.80 20.78
CA SER A 1009 4.19 8.88 20.37
C SER A 1009 4.63 7.65 19.58
N VAL A 1010 5.45 7.85 18.54
CA VAL A 1010 6.14 6.75 17.85
C VAL A 1010 7.43 6.46 18.60
N ASP A 1011 7.50 5.29 19.24
CA ASP A 1011 8.65 4.88 20.03
C ASP A 1011 9.74 4.29 19.13
N SER A 1012 9.34 3.50 18.12
CA SER A 1012 10.26 3.01 17.10
C SER A 1012 9.57 2.72 15.76
N TRP A 1013 10.35 2.83 14.68
CA TRP A 1013 9.94 2.53 13.32
C TRP A 1013 11.08 1.75 12.64
N ARG A 1014 10.84 0.50 12.25
CA ARG A 1014 11.87 -0.39 11.72
C ARG A 1014 11.40 -1.06 10.42
N PRO A 1015 12.09 -0.87 9.29
CA PRO A 1015 11.82 -1.65 8.08
C PRO A 1015 11.93 -3.15 8.36
N ILE A 1016 11.11 -3.97 7.71
CA ILE A 1016 11.25 -5.43 7.79
C ILE A 1016 12.21 -5.86 6.67
N GLU A 1017 13.33 -6.48 7.05
CA GLU A 1017 14.41 -6.94 6.14
C GLU A 1017 13.84 -7.90 5.09
N ASN A 1018 13.65 -7.34 3.88
CA ASN A 1018 13.30 -7.91 2.57
C ASN A 1018 12.81 -6.80 1.61
N SER A 1019 12.67 -5.55 2.09
CA SER A 1019 12.18 -4.39 1.30
C SER A 1019 13.28 -3.52 0.65
N SER A 1020 14.54 -3.96 0.63
CA SER A 1020 15.59 -3.27 -0.15
C SER A 1020 15.48 -3.49 -1.66
N ASP A 1021 14.57 -4.37 -2.11
CA ASP A 1021 14.21 -4.51 -3.51
C ASP A 1021 13.17 -3.44 -3.90
N PRO A 1022 13.53 -2.44 -4.74
CA PRO A 1022 12.60 -1.42 -5.22
C PRO A 1022 11.45 -1.98 -6.08
N SER A 1023 11.50 -3.27 -6.47
CA SER A 1023 10.40 -3.97 -7.14
C SER A 1023 9.38 -4.61 -6.18
N SER A 1024 9.59 -4.49 -4.85
CA SER A 1024 8.67 -5.03 -3.85
C SER A 1024 7.25 -4.47 -4.03
N PRO A 1025 6.22 -5.35 -4.08
CA PRO A 1025 4.84 -4.94 -4.29
C PRO A 1025 4.25 -4.19 -3.10
N SER A 1026 4.92 -4.18 -1.94
CA SER A 1026 4.42 -3.58 -0.69
C SER A 1026 5.55 -2.97 0.14
N THR A 1027 5.22 -1.88 0.83
CA THR A 1027 6.07 -1.26 1.85
C THR A 1027 5.75 -1.89 3.21
N THR A 1028 6.75 -2.49 3.85
CA THR A 1028 6.58 -3.25 5.10
C THR A 1028 7.53 -2.76 6.20
N PHE A 1029 7.01 -2.60 7.41
CA PHE A 1029 7.77 -2.14 8.57
C PHE A 1029 7.06 -2.53 9.87
N THR A 1030 7.80 -2.55 10.98
CA THR A 1030 7.26 -2.65 12.33
C THR A 1030 7.22 -1.26 12.95
N ILE A 1031 6.07 -0.90 13.52
CA ILE A 1031 5.89 0.34 14.26
C ILE A 1031 5.54 0.02 15.71
N GLU A 1032 6.16 0.75 16.62
CA GLU A 1032 5.85 0.73 18.04
C GLU A 1032 5.35 2.11 18.45
N VAL A 1033 4.16 2.16 19.01
CA VAL A 1033 3.45 3.40 19.31
C VAL A 1033 2.98 3.36 20.76
N SER A 1034 3.25 4.42 21.52
CA SER A 1034 2.67 4.62 22.83
C SER A 1034 1.44 5.52 22.74
N ILE A 1035 0.29 5.04 23.21
CA ILE A 1035 -0.97 5.78 23.30
C ILE A 1035 -1.37 5.89 24.77
N ASP A 1036 -1.45 7.10 25.31
CA ASP A 1036 -1.65 7.40 26.75
C ASP A 1036 -0.68 6.60 27.66
N GLY A 1037 0.58 6.48 27.23
CA GLY A 1037 1.63 5.76 27.96
C GLY A 1037 1.57 4.23 27.86
N ARG A 1038 0.66 3.68 27.06
CA ARG A 1038 0.57 2.23 26.79
C ARG A 1038 1.07 1.90 25.40
N ARG A 1039 1.95 0.91 25.30
CA ARG A 1039 2.64 0.53 24.05
C ARG A 1039 1.79 -0.43 23.20
N ILE A 1040 1.70 -0.14 21.91
CA ILE A 1040 1.09 -0.95 20.85
C ILE A 1040 2.18 -1.26 19.83
N VAL A 1041 2.29 -2.52 19.45
CA VAL A 1041 3.19 -2.98 18.38
C VAL A 1041 2.35 -3.41 17.20
N ALA A 1042 2.71 -2.98 16.00
CA ALA A 1042 2.07 -3.40 14.77
C ALA A 1042 3.10 -3.72 13.67
N HIS A 1043 2.94 -4.85 12.99
CA HIS A 1043 3.64 -5.14 11.74
C HIS A 1043 2.75 -4.70 10.59
N VAL A 1044 3.19 -3.70 9.85
CA VAL A 1044 2.39 -3.00 8.86
C VAL A 1044 2.84 -3.39 7.46
N ALA A 1045 1.87 -3.64 6.58
CA ALA A 1045 2.06 -3.75 5.15
C ALA A 1045 1.14 -2.78 4.42
N VAL A 1046 1.73 -1.96 3.55
CA VAL A 1046 1.02 -1.03 2.67
C VAL A 1046 1.30 -1.47 1.23
N PRO A 1047 0.32 -2.01 0.48
CA PRO A 1047 0.51 -2.35 -0.93
C PRO A 1047 0.93 -1.12 -1.73
N SER A 1048 2.01 -1.23 -2.51
CA SER A 1048 2.68 -0.11 -3.18
C SER A 1048 1.71 0.72 -4.04
N PRO A 1049 1.52 2.00 -3.71
CA PRO A 1049 1.10 3.01 -4.67
C PRO A 1049 2.35 3.38 -5.47
N GLY A 1050 2.35 3.21 -6.79
CA GLY A 1050 3.45 3.70 -7.62
C GLY A 1050 3.82 5.14 -7.25
N THR A 1051 5.10 5.43 -7.02
CA THR A 1051 5.67 6.72 -6.56
C THR A 1051 4.97 7.38 -5.35
N ALA A 1052 5.69 7.60 -4.25
CA ALA A 1052 5.17 8.23 -3.02
C ALA A 1052 4.52 9.64 -3.20
N THR A 1053 4.66 10.25 -4.38
CA THR A 1053 3.97 11.48 -4.78
C THR A 1053 2.46 11.27 -4.98
N GLY A 1054 1.66 11.61 -3.95
CA GLY A 1054 0.19 11.64 -4.03
C GLY A 1054 -0.53 10.72 -3.04
N MET A 1055 0.21 10.05 -2.15
CA MET A 1055 -0.34 9.11 -1.16
C MET A 1055 -1.39 9.73 -0.22
N VAL A 1056 -1.19 10.98 0.23
CA VAL A 1056 -2.05 11.60 1.26
C VAL A 1056 -3.48 11.88 0.77
N ASP A 1057 -3.68 12.09 -0.53
CA ASP A 1057 -4.97 12.50 -1.09
C ASP A 1057 -5.79 11.32 -1.63
N ARG A 1058 -5.21 10.12 -1.67
CA ARG A 1058 -5.84 8.90 -2.21
C ARG A 1058 -6.28 7.94 -1.10
N SER A 1059 -7.28 7.15 -1.44
CA SER A 1059 -7.72 6.00 -0.65
C SER A 1059 -6.61 4.93 -0.61
N GLN A 1060 -6.33 4.36 0.56
CA GLN A 1060 -5.28 3.36 0.74
C GLN A 1060 -5.72 2.21 1.65
N ARG A 1061 -5.42 0.98 1.21
CA ARG A 1061 -5.50 -0.19 2.07
C ARG A 1061 -4.24 -0.33 2.90
N ILE A 1062 -4.41 -0.52 4.20
CA ILE A 1062 -3.32 -0.66 5.16
C ILE A 1062 -3.62 -1.90 5.97
N TYR A 1063 -2.67 -2.82 6.01
CA TYR A 1063 -2.78 -4.04 6.79
C TYR A 1063 -1.88 -3.94 8.02
N CYS A 1064 -2.44 -4.19 9.20
CA CYS A 1064 -1.71 -4.13 10.46
C CYS A 1064 -1.89 -5.45 11.20
N HIS A 1065 -0.82 -6.25 11.31
CA HIS A 1065 -0.77 -7.36 12.24
C HIS A 1065 -0.46 -6.85 13.65
N PHE A 1066 -1.35 -7.15 14.59
CA PHE A 1066 -1.20 -6.75 16.00
C PHE A 1066 -0.91 -8.00 16.84
N PRO A 1067 0.29 -8.16 17.41
CA PRO A 1067 0.58 -9.33 18.23
C PRO A 1067 -0.29 -9.45 19.49
N SER A 1068 -0.86 -8.35 19.97
CA SER A 1068 -1.83 -8.35 21.08
C SER A 1068 -3.18 -8.93 20.69
N LEU A 1069 -3.57 -8.84 19.40
CA LEU A 1069 -4.77 -9.47 18.84
C LEU A 1069 -4.46 -10.89 18.30
N GLY A 1070 -3.21 -11.12 17.90
CA GLY A 1070 -2.72 -12.37 17.33
C GLY A 1070 -3.11 -12.60 15.87
N THR A 1071 -3.66 -11.58 15.19
CA THR A 1071 -3.97 -11.61 13.76
C THR A 1071 -3.84 -10.22 13.15
N TYR A 1072 -3.95 -10.12 11.83
CA TYR A 1072 -3.99 -8.84 11.14
C TYR A 1072 -5.40 -8.29 11.00
N MET A 1073 -5.47 -6.96 10.97
CA MET A 1073 -6.63 -6.17 10.62
C MET A 1073 -6.36 -5.43 9.32
N GLU A 1074 -7.37 -5.34 8.49
CA GLU A 1074 -7.38 -4.53 7.28
C GLU A 1074 -8.11 -3.22 7.57
N PHE A 1075 -7.47 -2.12 7.21
CA PHE A 1075 -8.03 -0.78 7.31
C PHE A 1075 -8.05 -0.14 5.93
N GLN A 1076 -9.16 0.52 5.62
CA GLN A 1076 -9.23 1.48 4.52
C GLN A 1076 -9.01 2.87 5.12
N ARG A 1077 -7.96 3.56 4.68
CA ARG A 1077 -7.72 4.97 5.01
C ARG A 1077 -8.11 5.84 3.84
N ASP A 1078 -8.96 6.81 4.11
CA ASP A 1078 -9.43 7.79 3.15
C ASP A 1078 -9.12 9.22 3.62
N SER A 1079 -8.93 10.11 2.64
CA SER A 1079 -9.14 11.53 2.89
C SER A 1079 -10.65 11.80 2.98
N LEU A 1080 -11.08 12.92 3.56
CA LEU A 1080 -12.50 13.29 3.55
C LEU A 1080 -13.11 13.29 2.14
N LEU A 1081 -12.32 13.70 1.14
CA LEU A 1081 -12.75 13.74 -0.25
C LEU A 1081 -12.88 12.34 -0.84
N SER A 1082 -11.86 11.48 -0.66
CA SER A 1082 -11.90 10.12 -1.21
C SER A 1082 -12.95 9.25 -0.52
N PHE A 1083 -13.21 9.48 0.77
CA PHE A 1083 -14.32 8.86 1.48
C PHE A 1083 -15.68 9.30 0.90
N ALA A 1084 -15.88 10.61 0.66
CA ALA A 1084 -17.12 11.07 0.04
C ALA A 1084 -17.29 10.55 -1.40
N GLU A 1085 -16.19 10.36 -2.14
CA GLU A 1085 -16.21 9.75 -3.47
C GLU A 1085 -16.50 8.25 -3.45
N SER A 1086 -15.98 7.48 -2.47
CA SER A 1086 -16.25 6.04 -2.37
C SER A 1086 -17.74 5.77 -2.13
N GLN A 1087 -18.38 6.56 -1.28
CA GLN A 1087 -19.81 6.47 -0.99
C GLN A 1087 -20.70 6.78 -2.21
N ARG A 1088 -20.23 7.58 -3.19
CA ARG A 1088 -20.97 7.80 -4.44
C ARG A 1088 -21.09 6.53 -5.27
N ARG A 1089 -20.02 5.73 -5.33
CA ARG A 1089 -19.97 4.51 -6.14
C ARG A 1089 -20.98 3.48 -5.64
N ASP A 1090 -21.11 3.35 -4.33
CA ASP A 1090 -22.07 2.44 -3.70
C ASP A 1090 -23.52 2.88 -3.96
N ALA A 1091 -23.80 4.19 -3.89
CA ALA A 1091 -25.13 4.74 -4.22
C ALA A 1091 -25.52 4.53 -5.69
N THR A 1092 -24.57 4.72 -6.63
CA THR A 1092 -24.82 4.45 -8.06
C THR A 1092 -25.00 2.97 -8.37
N ALA A 1093 -24.39 2.05 -7.59
CA ALA A 1093 -24.55 0.61 -7.77
C ALA A 1093 -25.94 0.12 -7.31
N GLU A 1094 -26.49 0.68 -6.23
CA GLU A 1094 -27.87 0.40 -5.79
C GLU A 1094 -28.93 1.01 -6.73
N GLU A 1095 -28.69 2.21 -7.29
CA GLU A 1095 -29.63 2.84 -8.22
C GLU A 1095 -29.60 2.23 -9.64
N ALA A 1096 -28.46 1.71 -10.09
CA ALA A 1096 -28.34 1.03 -11.39
C ALA A 1096 -29.21 -0.22 -11.50
N GLY A 1097 -29.55 -0.86 -10.37
CA GLY A 1097 -30.47 -2.00 -10.33
C GLY A 1097 -31.94 -1.64 -10.59
N LYS A 1098 -32.34 -0.36 -10.54
CA LYS A 1098 -33.77 0.03 -10.53
C LYS A 1098 -34.27 0.82 -11.74
N ARG A 1099 -33.43 1.26 -12.69
CA ARG A 1099 -33.90 2.00 -13.88
C ARG A 1099 -33.14 1.77 -15.18
N THR A 1100 -32.65 0.56 -15.43
CA THR A 1100 -32.24 0.21 -16.80
C THR A 1100 -33.46 -0.30 -17.57
N VAL A 1101 -34.18 0.59 -18.24
CA VAL A 1101 -35.11 0.18 -19.31
C VAL A 1101 -34.24 -0.16 -20.51
N THR A 1102 -33.90 -1.44 -20.69
CA THR A 1102 -33.32 -1.93 -21.93
C THR A 1102 -34.38 -1.92 -23.02
N ALA A 1103 -34.46 -0.82 -23.78
CA ALA A 1103 -35.08 -0.86 -25.09
C ALA A 1103 -34.18 -1.71 -26.02
N PRO A 1104 -34.70 -2.70 -26.76
CA PRO A 1104 -33.91 -3.45 -27.73
C PRO A 1104 -33.42 -2.51 -28.84
N MET A 1105 -32.14 -2.59 -29.19
CA MET A 1105 -31.55 -1.85 -30.30
C MET A 1105 -31.83 -2.58 -31.62
N PRO A 1106 -32.10 -1.90 -32.75
CA PRO A 1106 -32.23 -0.45 -32.89
C PRO A 1106 -33.57 0.10 -32.36
N TYR A 1107 -33.58 1.32 -31.84
CA TYR A 1107 -34.81 1.99 -31.37
C TYR A 1107 -35.06 3.33 -32.07
N PRO A 1108 -36.33 3.70 -32.30
CA PRO A 1108 -36.69 4.92 -33.02
C PRO A 1108 -36.37 6.17 -32.19
N VAL A 1109 -35.77 7.18 -32.84
CA VAL A 1109 -35.36 8.46 -32.24
C VAL A 1109 -35.82 9.64 -33.09
N LYS A 1110 -36.06 10.78 -32.44
CA LYS A 1110 -36.40 12.05 -33.10
C LYS A 1110 -35.28 13.07 -32.97
N ALA A 1111 -35.15 13.97 -33.94
CA ALA A 1111 -34.21 15.08 -33.90
C ALA A 1111 -34.34 15.88 -32.59
N GLY A 1112 -33.21 16.11 -31.91
CA GLY A 1112 -33.11 16.77 -30.61
C GLY A 1112 -33.17 15.83 -29.40
N GLN A 1113 -33.56 14.56 -29.57
CA GLN A 1113 -33.60 13.58 -28.48
C GLN A 1113 -32.18 13.18 -28.05
N VAL A 1114 -31.93 13.19 -26.73
CA VAL A 1114 -30.68 12.68 -26.15
C VAL A 1114 -30.67 11.16 -26.24
N VAL A 1115 -29.65 10.59 -26.85
CA VAL A 1115 -29.53 9.14 -27.09
C VAL A 1115 -28.34 8.49 -26.38
N MET A 1116 -27.34 9.29 -26.00
CA MET A 1116 -26.16 8.81 -25.29
C MET A 1116 -25.67 9.88 -24.31
N VAL A 1117 -25.22 9.46 -23.13
CA VAL A 1117 -24.54 10.31 -22.16
C VAL A 1117 -23.15 9.74 -21.94
N ILE A 1118 -22.11 10.53 -22.21
CA ILE A 1118 -20.71 10.18 -21.97
C ILE A 1118 -20.27 10.89 -20.70
N GLU A 1119 -19.86 10.11 -19.69
CA GLU A 1119 -19.35 10.65 -18.43
C GLU A 1119 -17.83 10.46 -18.36
N SER A 1120 -17.10 11.56 -18.19
CA SER A 1120 -15.65 11.53 -17.96
C SER A 1120 -15.21 12.68 -17.07
N MET A 1121 -14.40 12.36 -16.05
CA MET A 1121 -13.70 13.31 -15.18
C MET A 1121 -14.53 14.57 -14.79
N LYS A 1122 -15.71 14.35 -14.21
CA LYS A 1122 -16.63 15.38 -13.67
C LYS A 1122 -17.40 16.20 -14.73
N MET A 1123 -17.44 15.76 -15.98
CA MET A 1123 -18.35 16.31 -16.99
C MET A 1123 -19.25 15.20 -17.57
N GLU A 1124 -20.53 15.50 -17.67
CA GLU A 1124 -21.50 14.74 -18.44
C GLU A 1124 -21.70 15.44 -19.80
N LEU A 1125 -21.45 14.71 -20.88
CA LEU A 1125 -21.74 15.16 -22.25
C LEU A 1125 -22.91 14.36 -22.79
N SER A 1126 -24.05 15.03 -22.98
CA SER A 1126 -25.22 14.45 -23.65
C SER A 1126 -25.11 14.61 -25.16
N ILE A 1127 -25.19 13.50 -25.89
CA ILE A 1127 -25.25 13.46 -27.34
C ILE A 1127 -26.71 13.35 -27.76
N SER A 1128 -27.18 14.38 -28.47
CA SER A 1128 -28.49 14.38 -29.12
C SER A 1128 -28.38 14.03 -30.59
N VAL A 1129 -29.39 13.36 -31.14
CA VAL A 1129 -29.47 13.10 -32.58
C VAL A 1129 -29.95 14.33 -33.34
N ALA A 1130 -29.34 14.62 -34.48
CA ALA A 1130 -29.68 15.79 -35.30
C ALA A 1130 -30.80 15.52 -36.32
N VAL A 1131 -31.13 14.26 -36.56
CA VAL A 1131 -32.12 13.80 -37.55
C VAL A 1131 -33.02 12.72 -36.94
N ASP A 1132 -34.22 12.57 -37.50
CA ASP A 1132 -35.09 11.44 -37.21
C ASP A 1132 -34.51 10.16 -37.81
N GLY A 1133 -34.65 9.02 -37.12
CA GLY A 1133 -34.18 7.73 -37.62
C GLY A 1133 -34.17 6.64 -36.55
N ALA A 1134 -33.41 5.57 -36.79
CA ALA A 1134 -33.23 4.48 -35.83
C ALA A 1134 -31.80 4.50 -35.25
N PHE A 1135 -31.69 4.63 -33.93
CA PHE A 1135 -30.41 4.66 -33.24
C PHE A 1135 -29.90 3.25 -32.96
N GLN A 1136 -28.65 2.96 -33.35
CA GLN A 1136 -27.99 1.67 -33.18
C GLN A 1136 -26.54 1.81 -32.68
N THR A 1137 -26.04 0.78 -31.99
CA THR A 1137 -24.66 0.71 -31.45
C THR A 1137 -23.94 -0.52 -31.97
N GLU A 1138 -22.65 -0.38 -32.33
CA GLU A 1138 -21.84 -1.47 -32.90
C GLU A 1138 -20.80 -2.06 -31.91
N TRP A 1139 -20.96 -1.85 -30.60
CA TRP A 1139 -19.99 -2.24 -29.57
C TRP A 1139 -20.66 -2.82 -28.32
N ARG A 1140 -19.88 -3.56 -27.53
CA ARG A 1140 -20.32 -4.24 -26.30
C ARG A 1140 -19.56 -3.72 -25.08
N LYS A 1141 -20.14 -3.93 -23.89
CA LYS A 1141 -19.51 -3.55 -22.62
C LYS A 1141 -18.17 -4.29 -22.45
N GLY A 1142 -17.06 -3.55 -22.40
CA GLY A 1142 -15.71 -4.07 -22.24
C GLY A 1142 -14.82 -3.98 -23.49
N ASP A 1143 -15.38 -3.55 -24.63
CA ASP A 1143 -14.61 -3.40 -25.86
C ASP A 1143 -13.64 -2.21 -25.78
N ALA A 1144 -12.41 -2.40 -26.27
CA ALA A 1144 -11.46 -1.32 -26.52
C ALA A 1144 -11.81 -0.62 -27.84
N VAL A 1145 -11.72 0.71 -27.87
CA VAL A 1145 -12.07 1.54 -29.04
C VAL A 1145 -10.90 2.44 -29.43
N GLU A 1146 -10.51 2.35 -30.70
CA GLU A 1146 -9.44 3.16 -31.30
C GLU A 1146 -9.98 4.49 -31.84
N GLU A 1147 -9.08 5.48 -31.99
CA GLU A 1147 -9.42 6.80 -32.50
C GLU A 1147 -9.97 6.72 -33.94
N GLY A 1148 -11.11 7.38 -34.20
CA GLY A 1148 -11.77 7.39 -35.52
C GLY A 1148 -12.84 6.31 -35.75
N LYS A 1149 -13.05 5.38 -34.82
CA LYS A 1149 -14.10 4.34 -34.94
C LYS A 1149 -15.50 4.91 -34.69
N VAL A 1150 -16.46 4.58 -35.56
CA VAL A 1150 -17.87 4.96 -35.40
C VAL A 1150 -18.50 4.09 -34.31
N LEU A 1151 -19.00 4.70 -33.23
CA LEU A 1151 -19.54 3.98 -32.07
C LEU A 1151 -21.05 3.77 -32.16
N CYS A 1152 -21.76 4.70 -32.78
CA CYS A 1152 -23.21 4.67 -32.93
C CYS A 1152 -23.61 5.41 -34.19
N SER A 1153 -24.69 4.97 -34.81
CA SER A 1153 -25.25 5.60 -36.00
C SER A 1153 -26.76 5.78 -35.84
N VAL A 1154 -27.27 6.78 -36.56
CA VAL A 1154 -28.71 6.93 -36.83
C VAL A 1154 -28.91 6.53 -38.28
N VAL A 1155 -29.72 5.50 -38.52
CA VAL A 1155 -30.04 4.97 -39.86
C VAL A 1155 -31.42 5.42 -40.30
#